data_AF-A0AB35I3K1-F1
#
_entry.id   AF-A0AB35I3K1-F1
#
_cell.length_a   1.000
_cell.length_b   1.000
_cell.length_c   1.000
_cell.angle_alpha   90.00
_cell.angle_beta   90.00
_cell.angle_gamma   90.00
#
_symmetry.space_group_name_H-M   'P 1'
#
loop_
_entity.id
_entity.type
_entity.pdbx_description
1 polymer ?
#
loop_
_entity_poly.entity_id
_entity_poly.type
_entity_poly.pdbx_seq_one_letter_code
_entity_poly.pdbx_strand_id
1 'polypeptide(L)'
;MQKSIRVIAAVAFSSIAFSGCGEKNTDKMPLNSSREVTSGGNSSEGHGKSAKTALLLWDFENGKQPKELKLQNATAEVIQRGSGKALSIRLLSEDNHTSAFSFEPEGTWDWSAMGNFAFALDISNAESSSVHLYVKATDNEGRTHSRSFVVPEQSSATYFFEMKGPDLAVDTGIRSNPPSWMSEYQDMIYRWGDKSLNVSEIDSIEFSVAGVLENKYVVVDNVRLIQPESLDEMYLVNLVDEFGQNNKRDFTNKVHSLEELREASERELAQLRKTPLEGRSRFGGWALGPRLKGTGYFRTEKVDGKWSLVDPDGYLFFSTGIANVRLANTSTITGYDFDHALIPARKPGDLTPEDSLGLNRVPDVAVPTRYVSSSLRADMFTWLPAYDEPLGKNFGYRREVHTGAIERGETFSFYRANLQRKYGIDDDKKLMEKWREVTVDRMLSWGFTSFGNWIDPGYYQMDRFPYFANGWIIGNFKTVSSGNDYWSPLPDPFDPLFKERAYITAEQIAKEVKGSPWCVGVFVDNEKSWGQEGSVETQYGLVINTLTRDAKESPTKAQFVRLMREKYGDIQNLNKSWGVSIDSWNDFASGISLNIFNDSVIKDLSIMLQHYADQYFRIVREAVKHYMPNHMYMGARFADWGMTPEIRAAAANYADVVSYNYYKEGVSDNFWHFLKELDRPSIIGEFHNGALDSGLLNPGLIHASSQADRGKKYAEYMNSVIDNPYLVGAHWFQYIDSPLTGRAYDGENYNVGFVSVTDIPYSPLVESAKAVNKNLYQRRFGSM
;
A
#
# COMPACT_ATOMS: atom_id res chain seq x y z
N MET A 1 22.64 32.09 3.18
CA MET A 1 22.20 33.50 3.25
C MET A 1 21.08 33.55 4.29
N GLN A 2 21.28 34.30 5.38
CA GLN A 2 20.41 34.38 6.57
C GLN A 2 19.05 35.02 6.25
N LYS A 3 18.00 34.62 6.99
CA LYS A 3 17.24 35.53 7.87
C LYS A 3 16.24 34.79 8.76
N SER A 4 16.52 34.83 10.05
CA SER A 4 15.59 34.59 11.16
C SER A 4 14.92 35.92 11.54
N ILE A 5 13.64 35.90 11.96
CA ILE A 5 13.07 36.92 12.84
C ILE A 5 12.20 36.22 13.89
N ARG A 6 12.52 36.47 15.16
CA ARG A 6 11.78 36.09 16.37
C ARG A 6 10.64 37.08 16.62
N VAL A 7 9.54 36.61 17.19
CA VAL A 7 8.63 37.45 18.00
C VAL A 7 8.33 36.70 19.31
N ILE A 8 8.47 37.41 20.42
CA ILE A 8 8.18 37.01 21.80
C ILE A 8 6.89 37.70 22.22
N ALA A 9 5.97 36.99 22.87
CA ALA A 9 5.07 37.56 23.86
C ALA A 9 4.58 36.48 24.84
N ALA A 10 4.79 36.74 26.13
CA ALA A 10 4.28 35.97 27.27
C ALA A 10 2.86 36.45 27.63
N VAL A 11 2.09 35.65 28.41
CA VAL A 11 1.46 36.06 29.70
C VAL A 11 0.56 34.95 30.30
N ALA A 12 0.83 34.72 31.58
CA ALA A 12 0.00 34.33 32.73
C ALA A 12 -0.75 32.97 32.84
N PHE A 13 -0.31 32.24 33.86
CA PHE A 13 -1.03 31.25 34.67
C PHE A 13 -2.25 31.84 35.41
N SER A 14 -3.32 31.06 35.51
CA SER A 14 -4.17 31.02 36.71
C SER A 14 -4.77 29.63 36.92
N SER A 15 -4.52 29.11 38.10
CA SER A 15 -5.00 27.84 38.66
C SER A 15 -6.25 28.08 39.51
N ILE A 16 -7.31 27.28 39.36
CA ILE A 16 -8.35 27.09 40.38
C ILE A 16 -8.73 25.62 40.45
N ALA A 17 -8.75 25.10 41.67
CA ALA A 17 -9.03 23.73 42.04
C ALA A 17 -10.52 23.47 42.33
N PHE A 18 -10.89 22.20 42.14
CA PHE A 18 -12.01 21.38 42.67
C PHE A 18 -12.98 21.96 43.70
N SER A 19 -14.26 21.58 43.54
CA SER A 19 -15.07 20.86 44.55
C SER A 19 -16.46 20.52 44.00
N GLY A 20 -16.97 19.31 44.26
CA GLY A 20 -18.41 19.01 44.10
C GLY A 20 -18.78 17.54 43.95
N CYS A 21 -18.79 16.79 45.06
CA CYS A 21 -19.39 15.45 45.18
C CYS A 21 -20.92 15.46 45.01
N GLY A 22 -21.50 14.36 44.53
CA GLY A 22 -22.93 14.06 44.63
C GLY A 22 -23.25 12.61 44.29
N GLU A 23 -23.93 11.92 45.20
CA GLU A 23 -24.03 10.46 45.34
C GLU A 23 -25.09 9.74 44.48
N LYS A 24 -24.81 8.44 44.25
CA LYS A 24 -25.65 7.23 44.19
C LYS A 24 -27.18 7.37 44.17
N ASN A 25 -27.83 6.62 43.25
CA ASN A 25 -28.80 5.61 43.69
C ASN A 25 -29.06 4.49 42.66
N THR A 26 -29.32 3.32 43.22
CA THR A 26 -29.61 1.99 42.67
C THR A 26 -31.03 1.83 42.14
N ASP A 27 -31.26 1.00 41.11
CA ASP A 27 -31.95 -0.32 41.20
C ASP A 27 -32.49 -0.84 39.83
N LYS A 28 -32.18 -2.12 39.57
CA LYS A 28 -33.01 -3.21 38.98
C LYS A 28 -33.49 -3.17 37.52
N MET A 29 -33.00 -4.18 36.78
CA MET A 29 -33.64 -4.85 35.63
C MET A 29 -34.99 -5.50 36.00
N PRO A 30 -35.89 -5.69 35.03
CA PRO A 30 -36.09 -7.04 34.48
C PRO A 30 -36.31 -7.13 32.95
N LEU A 31 -36.28 -8.37 32.49
CA LEU A 31 -36.23 -8.90 31.12
C LEU A 31 -37.43 -8.66 30.18
N ASN A 32 -37.09 -8.77 28.88
CA ASN A 32 -37.87 -9.25 27.72
C ASN A 32 -39.08 -8.44 27.21
N SER A 33 -38.94 -7.84 26.02
CA SER A 33 -39.68 -8.27 24.82
C SER A 33 -39.21 -7.52 23.56
N SER A 34 -39.25 -8.27 22.45
CA SER A 34 -39.13 -7.87 21.06
C SER A 34 -39.74 -6.51 20.68
N ARG A 35 -38.98 -5.66 19.97
CA ARG A 35 -39.52 -4.73 18.95
C ARG A 35 -38.43 -4.09 18.08
N GLU A 36 -38.73 -4.09 16.79
CA GLU A 36 -38.40 -3.12 15.73
C GLU A 36 -37.33 -2.06 16.06
N VAL A 37 -36.23 -2.09 15.29
CA VAL A 37 -35.21 -1.04 15.29
C VAL A 37 -35.75 0.16 14.53
N THR A 38 -36.45 1.04 15.24
CA THR A 38 -36.67 2.42 14.83
C THR A 38 -35.55 3.30 15.40
N SER A 39 -34.93 4.06 14.52
CA SER A 39 -34.01 5.16 14.80
C SER A 39 -34.55 6.09 15.90
N GLY A 40 -33.76 6.30 16.96
CA GLY A 40 -34.02 7.31 17.98
C GLY A 40 -32.73 7.63 18.73
N GLY A 41 -32.28 8.88 18.63
CA GLY A 41 -31.03 9.36 19.21
C GLY A 41 -31.11 9.78 20.69
N ASN A 42 -29.93 9.99 21.29
CA ASN A 42 -29.63 11.10 22.18
C ASN A 42 -28.15 11.06 22.63
N SER A 43 -27.38 12.10 22.30
CA SER A 43 -26.87 13.08 23.27
C SER A 43 -25.97 14.08 22.54
N SER A 44 -26.58 15.19 22.16
CA SER A 44 -25.99 16.35 21.53
C SER A 44 -25.25 17.23 22.55
N GLU A 45 -23.93 17.34 22.41
CA GLU A 45 -23.18 18.54 22.80
C GLU A 45 -22.31 18.97 21.62
N GLY A 46 -22.84 19.89 20.81
CA GLY A 46 -22.06 20.85 20.03
C GLY A 46 -21.40 20.41 18.72
N HIS A 47 -22.04 19.61 17.86
CA HIS A 47 -21.60 19.46 16.46
C HIS A 47 -22.76 19.84 15.53
N GLY A 48 -22.64 20.97 14.83
CA GLY A 48 -23.71 21.43 13.96
C GLY A 48 -23.45 22.82 13.41
N LYS A 49 -22.55 22.90 12.42
CA LYS A 49 -22.40 24.02 11.49
C LYS A 49 -21.79 23.49 10.17
N SER A 50 -22.65 23.24 9.19
CA SER A 50 -22.28 22.71 7.85
C SER A 50 -21.37 23.69 7.10
N ALA A 51 -20.47 23.23 6.24
CA ALA A 51 -19.71 24.13 5.37
C ALA A 51 -20.65 24.97 4.48
N LYS A 52 -20.32 26.26 4.30
CA LYS A 52 -21.14 27.22 3.57
C LYS A 52 -20.82 27.17 2.07
N THR A 53 -21.85 27.09 1.23
CA THR A 53 -21.72 27.28 -0.22
C THR A 53 -21.25 28.70 -0.52
N ALA A 54 -20.08 28.81 -1.15
CA ALA A 54 -19.49 30.08 -1.57
C ALA A 54 -19.83 30.39 -3.03
N LEU A 55 -19.80 29.38 -3.91
CA LEU A 55 -20.12 29.52 -5.33
C LEU A 55 -20.75 28.22 -5.86
N LEU A 56 -21.97 28.30 -6.38
CA LEU A 56 -22.59 27.19 -7.12
C LEU A 56 -22.07 27.18 -8.55
N LEU A 57 -21.54 26.04 -9.01
CA LEU A 57 -21.04 25.87 -10.37
C LEU A 57 -22.14 25.24 -11.26
N TRP A 58 -22.67 24.08 -10.84
CA TRP A 58 -23.70 23.35 -11.59
C TRP A 58 -24.71 22.66 -10.67
N ASP A 59 -26.00 22.91 -10.90
CA ASP A 59 -27.15 22.26 -10.26
C ASP A 59 -28.01 21.43 -11.25
N PHE A 60 -27.67 21.45 -12.54
CA PHE A 60 -28.32 20.71 -13.62
C PHE A 60 -29.83 21.01 -13.87
N GLU A 61 -30.41 22.00 -13.18
CA GLU A 61 -31.85 22.32 -13.25
C GLU A 61 -32.30 22.78 -14.65
N ASN A 62 -31.39 23.39 -15.40
CA ASN A 62 -31.61 23.80 -16.79
C ASN A 62 -31.80 22.61 -17.78
N GLY A 63 -31.59 21.37 -17.32
CA GLY A 63 -31.76 20.15 -18.12
C GLY A 63 -30.65 19.89 -19.14
N LYS A 64 -29.49 20.55 -19.02
CA LYS A 64 -28.36 20.42 -19.93
C LYS A 64 -27.10 19.98 -19.18
N GLN A 65 -26.27 19.19 -19.84
CA GLN A 65 -24.94 18.88 -19.37
C GLN A 65 -24.06 20.15 -19.45
N PRO A 66 -23.14 20.36 -18.49
CA PRO A 66 -22.20 21.46 -18.58
C PRO A 66 -21.23 21.24 -19.74
N LYS A 67 -20.79 22.32 -20.39
CA LYS A 67 -19.85 22.22 -21.53
C LYS A 67 -18.47 21.74 -21.09
N GLU A 68 -18.19 21.96 -19.82
CA GLU A 68 -16.97 21.60 -19.11
C GLU A 68 -16.87 20.10 -18.84
N LEU A 69 -17.99 19.35 -18.94
CA LEU A 69 -17.96 17.90 -18.73
C LEU A 69 -17.24 17.20 -19.88
N LYS A 70 -16.17 16.46 -19.57
CA LYS A 70 -15.58 15.46 -20.47
C LYS A 70 -15.80 14.06 -19.91
N LEU A 71 -15.88 13.09 -20.81
CA LEU A 71 -16.13 11.69 -20.51
C LEU A 71 -15.07 10.83 -21.20
N GLN A 72 -14.52 9.87 -20.45
CA GLN A 72 -13.63 8.84 -20.97
C GLN A 72 -14.20 7.48 -20.60
N ASN A 73 -14.55 6.66 -21.60
CA ASN A 73 -15.20 5.36 -21.38
C ASN A 73 -16.39 5.48 -20.41
N ALA A 74 -17.23 6.49 -20.62
CA ALA A 74 -18.35 6.83 -19.76
C ALA A 74 -19.48 7.48 -20.57
N THR A 75 -20.70 7.41 -20.05
CA THR A 75 -21.87 8.10 -20.59
C THR A 75 -22.54 8.92 -19.49
N ALA A 76 -23.11 10.07 -19.83
CA ALA A 76 -23.84 10.89 -18.89
C ALA A 76 -25.18 11.38 -19.46
N GLU A 77 -26.17 11.58 -18.57
CA GLU A 77 -27.49 12.12 -18.90
C GLU A 77 -28.02 12.94 -17.73
N VAL A 78 -28.68 14.07 -18.02
CA VAL A 78 -29.40 14.83 -16.99
C VAL A 78 -30.76 14.18 -16.77
N ILE A 79 -30.99 13.66 -15.57
CA ILE A 79 -32.19 12.92 -15.18
C ILE A 79 -33.07 13.74 -14.24
N GLN A 80 -34.37 13.45 -14.22
CA GLN A 80 -35.30 14.00 -13.23
C GLN A 80 -35.08 13.31 -11.87
N ARG A 81 -34.96 14.09 -10.79
CA ARG A 81 -34.80 13.58 -9.43
C ARG A 81 -35.69 14.37 -8.46
N GLY A 82 -36.80 13.75 -8.03
CA GLY A 82 -37.81 14.46 -7.25
C GLY A 82 -38.36 15.65 -8.04
N SER A 83 -38.36 16.84 -7.43
CA SER A 83 -38.73 18.10 -8.10
C SER A 83 -37.61 18.74 -8.93
N GLY A 84 -36.36 18.30 -8.76
CA GLY A 84 -35.18 18.86 -9.44
C GLY A 84 -34.57 17.92 -10.48
N LYS A 85 -33.34 18.20 -10.89
CA LYS A 85 -32.57 17.39 -11.86
C LYS A 85 -31.16 17.12 -11.34
N ALA A 86 -30.54 16.06 -11.86
CA ALA A 86 -29.17 15.70 -11.51
C ALA A 86 -28.47 15.03 -12.71
N LEU A 87 -27.15 14.95 -12.67
CA LEU A 87 -26.35 14.31 -13.72
C LEU A 87 -26.12 12.83 -13.36
N SER A 88 -26.75 11.91 -14.08
CA SER A 88 -26.43 10.48 -14.02
C SER A 88 -25.19 10.20 -14.84
N ILE A 89 -24.23 9.47 -14.27
CA ILE A 89 -22.98 9.07 -14.92
C ILE A 89 -22.83 7.56 -14.80
N ARG A 90 -22.63 6.90 -15.95
CA ARG A 90 -22.26 5.50 -16.06
C ARG A 90 -20.82 5.40 -16.53
N LEU A 91 -19.98 4.81 -15.70
CA LEU A 91 -18.58 4.49 -15.97
C LEU A 91 -18.53 3.07 -16.58
N LEU A 92 -18.05 2.96 -17.81
CA LEU A 92 -17.99 1.70 -18.59
C LEU A 92 -16.79 0.83 -18.17
N SER A 93 -16.59 0.63 -16.87
CA SER A 93 -15.40 0.03 -16.28
C SER A 93 -15.33 -1.50 -16.35
N GLU A 94 -16.40 -2.17 -16.77
CA GLU A 94 -16.38 -3.63 -17.00
C GLU A 94 -15.47 -3.99 -18.18
N ASP A 95 -15.56 -3.21 -19.27
CA ASP A 95 -14.85 -3.45 -20.53
C ASP A 95 -13.59 -2.57 -20.68
N ASN A 96 -13.35 -1.65 -19.74
CA ASN A 96 -12.25 -0.69 -19.80
C ASN A 96 -11.46 -0.69 -18.50
N HIS A 97 -10.13 -0.76 -18.60
CA HIS A 97 -9.29 -0.71 -17.40
C HIS A 97 -9.45 0.61 -16.64
N THR A 98 -9.71 1.70 -17.34
CA THR A 98 -10.01 3.03 -16.78
C THR A 98 -11.28 3.63 -17.39
N SER A 99 -12.09 4.26 -16.54
CA SER A 99 -13.24 5.09 -16.94
C SER A 99 -13.25 6.35 -16.09
N ALA A 100 -13.59 7.48 -16.69
CA ALA A 100 -13.53 8.78 -16.01
C ALA A 100 -14.57 9.77 -16.52
N PHE A 101 -14.85 10.76 -15.67
CA PHE A 101 -15.46 12.03 -16.06
C PHE A 101 -14.67 13.17 -15.44
N SER A 102 -14.57 14.31 -16.12
CA SER A 102 -13.85 15.48 -15.65
C SER A 102 -14.65 16.75 -15.89
N PHE A 103 -14.36 17.77 -15.08
CA PHE A 103 -14.76 19.14 -15.34
C PHE A 103 -13.52 19.91 -15.81
N GLU A 104 -13.59 20.48 -17.01
CA GLU A 104 -12.51 21.18 -17.70
C GLU A 104 -13.08 22.47 -18.33
N PRO A 105 -12.68 23.68 -17.88
CA PRO A 105 -13.11 24.94 -18.48
C PRO A 105 -12.46 25.15 -19.85
N GLU A 106 -12.98 26.08 -20.67
CA GLU A 106 -12.33 26.47 -21.94
C GLU A 106 -10.97 27.21 -21.74
N GLY A 107 -10.68 27.63 -20.50
CA GLY A 107 -9.42 28.27 -20.10
C GLY A 107 -8.97 27.71 -18.76
N THR A 108 -8.91 28.54 -17.73
CA THR A 108 -8.64 28.10 -16.35
C THR A 108 -9.61 28.76 -15.38
N TRP A 109 -9.82 28.15 -14.22
CA TRP A 109 -10.55 28.78 -13.12
C TRP A 109 -9.62 29.57 -12.20
N ASP A 110 -10.00 30.82 -11.91
CA ASP A 110 -9.39 31.62 -10.86
C ASP A 110 -10.22 31.56 -9.58
N TRP A 111 -9.71 30.82 -8.60
CA TRP A 111 -10.28 30.68 -7.25
C TRP A 111 -9.39 31.31 -6.18
N SER A 112 -8.47 32.20 -6.56
CA SER A 112 -7.50 32.82 -5.64
C SER A 112 -8.15 33.61 -4.50
N ALA A 113 -9.34 34.17 -4.73
CA ALA A 113 -10.09 34.95 -3.75
C ALA A 113 -10.82 34.12 -2.67
N MET A 114 -10.81 32.79 -2.76
CA MET A 114 -11.64 31.91 -1.91
C MET A 114 -11.08 31.68 -0.50
N GLY A 115 -9.84 32.06 -0.20
CA GLY A 115 -9.23 31.80 1.11
C GLY A 115 -9.04 30.31 1.39
N ASN A 116 -9.55 29.80 2.52
CA ASN A 116 -9.63 28.36 2.79
C ASN A 116 -10.93 27.82 2.18
N PHE A 117 -10.83 26.87 1.25
CA PHE A 117 -11.98 26.39 0.49
C PHE A 117 -11.76 24.99 -0.09
N ALA A 118 -12.86 24.39 -0.55
CA ALA A 118 -12.90 23.08 -1.16
C ALA A 118 -13.84 23.07 -2.36
N PHE A 119 -13.55 22.19 -3.31
CA PHE A 119 -14.49 21.79 -4.37
C PHE A 119 -15.39 20.68 -3.82
N ALA A 120 -16.70 20.79 -3.96
CA ALA A 120 -17.66 19.85 -3.41
C ALA A 120 -18.76 19.50 -4.40
N LEU A 121 -19.31 18.31 -4.24
CA LEU A 121 -20.44 17.81 -5.00
C LEU A 121 -21.27 16.84 -4.16
N ASP A 122 -22.56 16.77 -4.45
CA ASP A 122 -23.43 15.75 -3.90
C ASP A 122 -23.35 14.52 -4.81
N ILE A 123 -23.11 13.35 -4.23
CA ILE A 123 -23.04 12.10 -4.99
C ILE A 123 -23.98 11.09 -4.35
N SER A 124 -24.76 10.43 -5.20
CA SER A 124 -25.62 9.32 -4.80
C SER A 124 -25.29 8.06 -5.58
N ASN A 125 -25.36 6.93 -4.89
CA ASN A 125 -25.18 5.61 -5.46
C ASN A 125 -26.37 4.74 -5.04
N ALA A 126 -27.25 4.46 -6.01
CA ALA A 126 -28.42 3.61 -5.81
C ALA A 126 -28.14 2.13 -6.15
N GLU A 127 -26.89 1.77 -6.42
CA GLU A 127 -26.49 0.39 -6.72
C GLU A 127 -26.21 -0.41 -5.44
N SER A 128 -26.04 -1.72 -5.61
CA SER A 128 -25.71 -2.67 -4.53
C SER A 128 -24.20 -2.86 -4.31
N SER A 129 -23.39 -2.15 -5.08
CA SER A 129 -21.94 -2.12 -4.98
C SER A 129 -21.46 -0.72 -4.64
N SER A 130 -20.48 -0.60 -3.75
CA SER A 130 -19.78 0.66 -3.52
C SER A 130 -18.94 1.06 -4.74
N VAL A 131 -18.62 2.36 -4.85
CA VAL A 131 -17.78 2.93 -5.91
C VAL A 131 -16.56 3.61 -5.28
N HIS A 132 -15.37 3.05 -5.46
CA HIS A 132 -14.12 3.73 -5.12
C HIS A 132 -13.72 4.65 -6.28
N LEU A 133 -13.70 5.96 -6.03
CA LEU A 133 -13.31 6.98 -7.00
C LEU A 133 -11.92 7.55 -6.65
N TYR A 134 -11.08 7.66 -7.67
CA TYR A 134 -9.90 8.52 -7.67
C TYR A 134 -10.30 9.92 -8.12
N VAL A 135 -9.71 10.94 -7.52
CA VAL A 135 -9.90 12.33 -7.90
C VAL A 135 -8.55 12.99 -8.13
N LYS A 136 -8.42 13.74 -9.21
CA LYS A 136 -7.18 14.44 -9.58
C LYS A 136 -7.53 15.87 -9.96
N ALA A 137 -7.01 16.83 -9.20
CA ALA A 137 -7.02 18.24 -9.58
C ALA A 137 -5.70 18.60 -10.26
N THR A 138 -5.76 19.36 -11.35
CA THR A 138 -4.59 19.80 -12.13
C THR A 138 -4.63 21.31 -12.30
N ASP A 139 -3.48 21.97 -12.13
CA ASP A 139 -3.32 23.38 -12.52
C ASP A 139 -2.69 23.54 -13.91
N ASN A 140 -2.69 24.75 -14.43
CA ASN A 140 -2.16 25.10 -15.75
C ASN A 140 -0.64 24.82 -15.92
N GLU A 141 0.09 24.63 -14.82
CA GLU A 141 1.51 24.24 -14.86
C GLU A 141 1.69 22.71 -14.94
N GLY A 142 0.59 21.96 -14.97
CA GLY A 142 0.58 20.50 -14.98
C GLY A 142 0.84 19.87 -13.61
N ARG A 143 0.83 20.66 -12.53
CA ARG A 143 0.94 20.12 -11.17
C ARG A 143 -0.37 19.45 -10.81
N THR A 144 -0.25 18.31 -10.13
CA THR A 144 -1.40 17.45 -9.83
C THR A 144 -1.51 17.17 -8.33
N HIS A 145 -2.74 17.13 -7.83
CA HIS A 145 -3.07 16.72 -6.47
C HIS A 145 -4.09 15.57 -6.56
N SER A 146 -3.71 14.39 -6.07
CA SER A 146 -4.54 13.20 -6.09
C SER A 146 -5.15 12.91 -4.72
N ARG A 147 -6.46 12.63 -4.74
CA ARG A 147 -7.26 12.14 -3.60
C ARG A 147 -8.07 10.91 -4.02
N SER A 148 -8.68 10.21 -3.06
CA SER A 148 -9.63 9.14 -3.33
C SER A 148 -10.68 9.03 -2.23
N PHE A 149 -11.83 8.46 -2.57
CA PHE A 149 -12.92 8.24 -1.62
C PHE A 149 -13.84 7.12 -2.11
N VAL A 150 -14.71 6.63 -1.22
CA VAL A 150 -15.70 5.62 -1.57
C VAL A 150 -17.10 6.20 -1.45
N VAL A 151 -17.94 5.93 -2.44
CA VAL A 151 -19.38 6.16 -2.39
C VAL A 151 -20.05 4.84 -2.01
N PRO A 152 -20.58 4.70 -0.77
CA PRO A 152 -21.24 3.47 -0.35
C PRO A 152 -22.42 3.12 -1.23
N GLU A 153 -22.77 1.84 -1.28
CA GLU A 153 -24.03 1.35 -1.84
C GLU A 153 -25.24 2.01 -1.14
N GLN A 154 -26.35 2.18 -1.88
CA GLN A 154 -27.60 2.76 -1.36
C GLN A 154 -27.42 4.06 -0.56
N SER A 155 -26.54 4.95 -1.01
CA SER A 155 -26.14 6.14 -0.24
C SER A 155 -26.30 7.45 -1.01
N SER A 156 -26.32 8.55 -0.27
CA SER A 156 -26.27 9.91 -0.79
C SER A 156 -25.56 10.80 0.23
N ALA A 157 -24.49 11.47 -0.19
CA ALA A 157 -23.73 12.37 0.67
C ALA A 157 -23.06 13.49 -0.14
N THR A 158 -22.62 14.52 0.56
CA THR A 158 -21.73 15.54 0.00
C THR A 158 -20.29 15.10 0.21
N TYR A 159 -19.49 15.17 -0.85
CA TYR A 159 -18.06 14.90 -0.82
C TYR A 159 -17.29 16.16 -1.18
N PHE A 160 -16.14 16.39 -0.54
CA PHE A 160 -15.31 17.55 -0.84
C PHE A 160 -13.82 17.23 -0.99
N PHE A 161 -13.21 17.96 -1.92
CA PHE A 161 -11.78 18.00 -2.19
C PHE A 161 -11.25 19.33 -1.66
N GLU A 162 -10.48 19.31 -0.57
CA GLU A 162 -9.85 20.53 -0.06
C GLU A 162 -8.84 21.07 -1.08
N MET A 163 -9.08 22.28 -1.58
CA MET A 163 -8.22 22.94 -2.58
C MET A 163 -7.17 23.82 -1.89
N LYS A 164 -7.52 24.39 -0.74
CA LYS A 164 -6.63 25.20 0.08
C LYS A 164 -7.13 25.22 1.52
N GLY A 165 -6.26 24.92 2.48
CA GLY A 165 -6.55 25.04 3.90
C GLY A 165 -5.50 24.38 4.79
N PRO A 166 -5.76 24.28 6.11
CA PRO A 166 -4.75 23.92 7.11
C PRO A 166 -4.13 22.54 6.90
N ASP A 167 -4.92 21.57 6.45
CA ASP A 167 -4.48 20.19 6.23
C ASP A 167 -3.34 20.09 5.19
N LEU A 168 -3.45 20.91 4.15
CA LEU A 168 -2.50 20.96 3.05
C LEU A 168 -1.21 21.72 3.40
N ALA A 169 -1.26 22.56 4.44
CA ALA A 169 -0.16 23.44 4.82
C ALA A 169 0.87 22.78 5.75
N VAL A 170 0.64 21.55 6.20
CA VAL A 170 1.50 20.85 7.16
C VAL A 170 1.91 19.46 6.68
N ASP A 171 3.18 19.12 6.91
CA ASP A 171 3.65 17.74 6.87
C ASP A 171 3.64 17.16 8.29
N THR A 172 2.67 16.28 8.53
CA THR A 172 2.44 15.63 9.82
C THR A 172 3.19 14.31 9.96
N GLY A 173 3.84 13.84 8.90
CA GLY A 173 4.40 12.50 8.83
C GLY A 173 3.36 11.39 8.85
N ILE A 174 2.10 11.67 8.50
CA ILE A 174 1.05 10.67 8.25
C ILE A 174 0.48 10.88 6.86
N ARG A 175 0.10 9.78 6.17
CA ARG A 175 -0.34 9.86 4.78
C ARG A 175 -1.64 10.63 4.62
N SER A 176 -2.64 10.35 5.45
CA SER A 176 -3.85 11.16 5.53
C SER A 176 -4.10 11.59 6.95
N ASN A 177 -4.34 12.88 7.12
CA ASN A 177 -4.65 13.50 8.39
C ASN A 177 -6.12 13.26 8.79
N PRO A 178 -6.46 13.48 10.06
CA PRO A 178 -7.85 13.69 10.44
C PRO A 178 -8.36 14.99 9.80
N PRO A 179 -9.67 15.09 9.52
CA PRO A 179 -10.22 16.30 8.93
C PRO A 179 -10.00 17.50 9.86
N SER A 180 -9.47 18.60 9.31
CA SER A 180 -9.31 19.87 10.03
C SER A 180 -10.58 20.72 9.99
N TRP A 181 -11.50 20.41 9.08
CA TRP A 181 -12.79 21.10 8.95
C TRP A 181 -13.82 20.41 9.84
N MET A 182 -14.56 21.20 10.62
CA MET A 182 -15.74 20.70 11.32
C MET A 182 -16.93 20.69 10.35
N SER A 183 -17.22 19.53 9.76
CA SER A 183 -18.28 19.36 8.75
C SER A 183 -18.86 17.95 8.76
N GLU A 184 -20.13 17.82 8.39
CA GLU A 184 -20.81 16.54 8.14
C GLU A 184 -20.51 15.99 6.74
N TYR A 185 -19.85 16.77 5.89
CA TYR A 185 -19.47 16.34 4.54
C TYR A 185 -18.29 15.37 4.59
N GLN A 186 -18.25 14.46 3.62
CA GLN A 186 -17.23 13.43 3.52
C GLN A 186 -15.97 13.98 2.84
N ASP A 187 -14.83 13.88 3.51
CA ASP A 187 -13.55 14.31 2.98
C ASP A 187 -13.02 13.29 1.95
N MET A 188 -12.42 13.79 0.88
CA MET A 188 -11.67 12.97 -0.07
C MET A 188 -10.23 12.80 0.45
N ILE A 189 -9.81 11.56 0.64
CA ILE A 189 -8.57 11.20 1.33
C ILE A 189 -7.35 11.51 0.46
N TYR A 190 -6.34 12.18 1.02
CA TYR A 190 -5.09 12.47 0.31
C TYR A 190 -4.35 11.19 -0.11
N ARG A 191 -3.83 11.19 -1.34
CA ARG A 191 -2.98 10.13 -1.88
C ARG A 191 -1.55 10.60 -2.13
N TRP A 192 -1.35 11.41 -3.16
CA TRP A 192 -0.05 11.88 -3.64
C TRP A 192 -0.22 13.16 -4.45
N GLY A 193 0.90 13.80 -4.79
CA GLY A 193 0.92 15.01 -5.61
C GLY A 193 1.17 16.28 -4.80
N ASP A 194 1.13 17.42 -5.48
CA ASP A 194 1.41 18.73 -4.92
C ASP A 194 0.23 19.22 -4.06
N LYS A 195 0.49 19.46 -2.77
CA LYS A 195 -0.50 19.98 -1.82
C LYS A 195 -0.80 21.47 -2.05
N SER A 196 -0.03 22.18 -2.87
CA SER A 196 -0.06 23.63 -3.09
C SER A 196 -0.26 24.00 -4.58
N LEU A 197 -1.34 23.50 -5.18
CA LEU A 197 -1.72 23.86 -6.56
C LEU A 197 -1.87 25.39 -6.74
N ASN A 198 -1.61 25.88 -7.96
CA ASN A 198 -1.96 27.26 -8.32
C ASN A 198 -3.48 27.43 -8.47
N VAL A 199 -4.15 27.77 -7.37
CA VAL A 199 -5.60 27.99 -7.35
C VAL A 199 -6.10 29.20 -8.16
N SER A 200 -5.20 30.01 -8.74
CA SER A 200 -5.59 31.06 -9.69
C SER A 200 -5.73 30.56 -11.13
N GLU A 201 -5.24 29.35 -11.42
CA GLU A 201 -5.21 28.77 -12.76
C GLU A 201 -5.50 27.26 -12.71
N ILE A 202 -6.63 26.86 -12.11
CA ILE A 202 -7.03 25.45 -12.11
C ILE A 202 -7.54 25.05 -13.49
N ASP A 203 -6.97 23.98 -14.03
CA ASP A 203 -7.25 23.45 -15.37
C ASP A 203 -8.32 22.36 -15.34
N SER A 204 -8.27 21.45 -14.37
CA SER A 204 -9.21 20.32 -14.37
C SER A 204 -9.43 19.71 -13.00
N ILE A 205 -10.61 19.11 -12.82
CA ILE A 205 -10.90 18.16 -11.75
C ILE A 205 -11.50 16.89 -12.37
N GLU A 206 -10.75 15.80 -12.32
CA GLU A 206 -11.08 14.50 -12.91
C GLU A 206 -11.48 13.50 -11.83
N PHE A 207 -12.53 12.72 -12.08
CA PHE A 207 -13.00 11.60 -11.27
C PHE A 207 -12.90 10.31 -12.09
N SER A 208 -12.25 9.28 -11.55
CA SER A 208 -12.01 8.04 -12.29
C SER A 208 -12.14 6.79 -11.43
N VAL A 209 -12.42 5.67 -12.11
CA VAL A 209 -12.30 4.31 -11.58
C VAL A 209 -11.24 3.56 -12.39
N ALA A 210 -10.53 2.64 -11.75
CA ALA A 210 -9.52 1.82 -12.42
C ALA A 210 -9.49 0.39 -11.89
N GLY A 211 -9.33 -0.59 -12.79
CA GLY A 211 -9.20 -2.01 -12.43
C GLY A 211 -10.41 -2.57 -11.67
N VAL A 212 -11.62 -2.27 -12.18
CA VAL A 212 -12.91 -2.68 -11.63
C VAL A 212 -13.49 -3.82 -12.48
N LEU A 213 -14.26 -4.72 -11.86
CA LEU A 213 -14.82 -5.91 -12.53
C LEU A 213 -16.25 -5.73 -13.07
N GLU A 214 -16.82 -4.54 -12.92
CA GLU A 214 -18.19 -4.22 -13.30
C GLU A 214 -18.31 -2.74 -13.69
N ASN A 215 -19.39 -2.39 -14.39
CA ASN A 215 -19.73 -1.00 -14.69
C ASN A 215 -20.20 -0.29 -13.42
N LYS A 216 -19.76 0.95 -13.21
CA LYS A 216 -20.11 1.75 -12.03
C LYS A 216 -21.04 2.89 -12.39
N TYR A 217 -21.92 3.24 -11.45
CA TYR A 217 -22.95 4.25 -11.64
C TYR A 217 -22.95 5.22 -10.47
N VAL A 218 -23.00 6.51 -10.76
CA VAL A 218 -23.18 7.56 -9.76
C VAL A 218 -24.14 8.62 -10.30
N VAL A 219 -24.85 9.28 -9.40
CA VAL A 219 -25.64 10.48 -9.71
C VAL A 219 -24.99 11.66 -9.00
N VAL A 220 -24.55 12.65 -9.77
CA VAL A 220 -23.88 13.87 -9.30
C VAL A 220 -24.86 15.04 -9.33
N ASP A 221 -24.82 15.84 -8.27
CA ASP A 221 -25.64 17.04 -8.13
C ASP A 221 -24.89 18.15 -7.35
N ASN A 222 -25.37 19.39 -7.43
CA ASN A 222 -24.90 20.56 -6.67
C ASN A 222 -23.37 20.73 -6.65
N VAL A 223 -22.72 20.71 -7.80
CA VAL A 223 -21.27 20.93 -7.89
C VAL A 223 -20.96 22.39 -7.55
N ARG A 224 -20.08 22.63 -6.56
CA ARG A 224 -19.93 23.93 -5.91
C ARG A 224 -18.58 24.10 -5.21
N LEU A 225 -18.21 25.35 -4.93
CA LEU A 225 -17.16 25.68 -3.98
C LEU A 225 -17.76 25.96 -2.61
N ILE A 226 -17.12 25.44 -1.57
CA ILE A 226 -17.52 25.61 -0.17
C ILE A 226 -16.37 26.19 0.66
N GLN A 227 -16.72 26.87 1.74
CA GLN A 227 -15.79 27.35 2.77
C GLN A 227 -16.14 26.72 4.12
N PRO A 228 -15.14 26.45 4.98
CA PRO A 228 -15.40 25.95 6.33
C PRO A 228 -16.08 27.06 7.16
N GLU A 229 -17.09 26.69 7.94
CA GLU A 229 -17.65 27.62 8.95
C GLU A 229 -16.73 27.73 10.18
N SER A 230 -16.02 26.64 10.50
CA SER A 230 -15.04 26.57 11.58
C SER A 230 -13.98 25.49 11.30
N LEU A 231 -12.83 25.66 11.94
CA LEU A 231 -11.69 24.74 11.87
C LEU A 231 -11.43 24.15 13.27
N ASP A 232 -11.03 22.89 13.34
CA ASP A 232 -10.51 22.26 14.56
C ASP A 232 -9.00 22.54 14.68
N GLU A 233 -8.62 23.49 15.52
CA GLU A 233 -7.21 23.83 15.78
C GLU A 233 -6.46 22.69 16.51
N MET A 234 -7.19 21.78 17.16
CA MET A 234 -6.66 20.67 17.93
C MET A 234 -6.73 19.35 17.16
N TYR A 235 -6.99 19.37 15.84
CA TYR A 235 -7.26 18.18 15.04
C TYR A 235 -6.14 17.14 15.11
N LEU A 236 -4.89 17.54 15.32
CA LEU A 236 -3.71 16.66 15.45
C LEU A 236 -3.30 16.29 16.89
N VAL A 237 -3.91 16.88 17.90
CA VAL A 237 -3.54 16.66 19.31
C VAL A 237 -4.35 15.49 19.88
N ASN A 238 -3.74 14.64 20.72
CA ASN A 238 -4.38 13.53 21.41
C ASN A 238 -5.15 12.58 20.48
N LEU A 239 -4.52 12.19 19.37
CA LEU A 239 -5.06 11.26 18.38
C LEU A 239 -5.08 9.81 18.87
N VAL A 240 -4.08 9.42 19.65
CA VAL A 240 -3.76 8.03 19.95
C VAL A 240 -3.97 7.76 21.45
N ASP A 241 -4.78 6.75 21.77
CA ASP A 241 -4.98 6.27 23.14
C ASP A 241 -3.85 5.31 23.59
N GLU A 242 -3.91 4.81 24.82
CA GLU A 242 -2.88 3.93 25.37
C GLU A 242 -2.76 2.58 24.63
N PHE A 243 -3.79 2.16 23.89
CA PHE A 243 -3.81 0.95 23.06
C PHE A 243 -3.38 1.22 21.62
N GLY A 244 -3.07 2.47 21.24
CA GLY A 244 -2.70 2.82 19.88
C GLY A 244 -3.90 3.07 18.96
N GLN A 245 -5.11 3.14 19.51
CA GLN A 245 -6.35 3.33 18.75
C GLN A 245 -6.70 4.82 18.65
N ASN A 246 -7.68 5.13 17.81
CA ASN A 246 -8.18 6.49 17.67
C ASN A 246 -8.89 6.94 18.96
N ASN A 247 -8.28 7.88 19.67
CA ASN A 247 -8.78 8.42 20.93
C ASN A 247 -10.04 9.28 20.73
N LYS A 248 -10.18 9.94 19.58
CA LYS A 248 -11.23 10.93 19.29
C LYS A 248 -12.52 10.32 18.74
N ARG A 249 -12.51 9.04 18.37
CA ARG A 249 -13.66 8.35 17.78
C ARG A 249 -13.91 7.05 18.50
N ASP A 250 -15.19 6.76 18.70
CA ASP A 250 -15.63 5.41 19.03
C ASP A 250 -15.97 4.64 17.75
N PHE A 251 -15.74 3.33 17.74
CA PHE A 251 -15.93 2.48 16.56
C PHE A 251 -16.13 1.02 16.97
N THR A 252 -16.63 0.22 16.03
CA THR A 252 -16.91 -1.20 16.29
C THR A 252 -15.61 -1.94 16.64
N ASN A 253 -15.62 -2.66 17.77
CA ASN A 253 -14.48 -3.40 18.33
C ASN A 253 -13.33 -2.53 18.87
N LYS A 254 -13.57 -1.24 19.16
CA LYS A 254 -12.64 -0.46 19.99
C LYS A 254 -12.51 -1.13 21.36
N VAL A 255 -11.27 -1.24 21.85
CA VAL A 255 -10.96 -1.76 23.19
C VAL A 255 -10.94 -0.59 24.17
N HIS A 256 -11.72 -0.68 25.24
CA HIS A 256 -11.76 0.34 26.31
C HIS A 256 -11.05 -0.10 27.58
N SER A 257 -10.68 -1.38 27.70
CA SER A 257 -9.98 -1.90 28.87
C SER A 257 -9.10 -3.11 28.57
N LEU A 258 -8.14 -3.38 29.46
CA LEU A 258 -7.30 -4.58 29.40
C LEU A 258 -8.12 -5.87 29.50
N GLU A 259 -9.20 -5.85 30.28
CA GLU A 259 -10.10 -6.99 30.45
C GLU A 259 -10.80 -7.32 29.13
N GLU A 260 -11.35 -6.32 28.44
CA GLU A 260 -11.97 -6.49 27.12
C GLU A 260 -11.01 -7.10 26.09
N LEU A 261 -9.74 -6.63 26.07
CA LEU A 261 -8.70 -7.17 25.19
C LEU A 261 -8.45 -8.66 25.47
N ARG A 262 -8.37 -9.04 26.75
CA ARG A 262 -8.12 -10.42 27.16
C ARG A 262 -9.31 -11.33 26.89
N GLU A 263 -10.52 -10.87 27.15
CA GLU A 263 -11.74 -11.62 26.83
C GLU A 263 -11.88 -11.85 25.31
N ALA A 264 -11.58 -10.84 24.49
CA ALA A 264 -11.57 -10.99 23.03
C ALA A 264 -10.54 -12.04 22.59
N SER A 265 -9.36 -12.04 23.21
CA SER A 265 -8.31 -13.04 23.00
C SER A 265 -8.76 -14.45 23.37
N GLU A 266 -9.35 -14.63 24.56
CA GLU A 266 -9.80 -15.94 25.03
C GLU A 266 -10.87 -16.55 24.13
N ARG A 267 -11.84 -15.73 23.69
CA ARG A 267 -12.89 -16.14 22.73
C ARG A 267 -12.28 -16.60 21.41
N GLU A 268 -11.30 -15.89 20.90
CA GLU A 268 -10.60 -16.26 19.67
C GLU A 268 -9.82 -17.58 19.84
N LEU A 269 -8.96 -17.66 20.85
CA LEU A 269 -8.08 -18.81 21.07
C LEU A 269 -8.84 -20.12 21.23
N ALA A 270 -10.06 -20.08 21.79
CA ALA A 270 -10.93 -21.24 21.94
C ALA A 270 -11.42 -21.81 20.58
N GLN A 271 -11.37 -21.04 19.50
CA GLN A 271 -11.92 -21.39 18.19
C GLN A 271 -10.84 -21.76 17.17
N LEU A 272 -9.56 -21.56 17.48
CA LEU A 272 -8.49 -21.76 16.51
C LEU A 272 -8.16 -23.24 16.29
N ARG A 273 -8.02 -23.61 15.02
CA ARG A 273 -7.58 -24.92 14.54
C ARG A 273 -6.05 -24.98 14.52
N LYS A 274 -5.51 -26.17 14.84
CA LYS A 274 -4.07 -26.45 14.83
C LYS A 274 -3.59 -27.27 13.64
N THR A 275 -4.53 -27.68 12.77
CA THR A 275 -4.29 -28.53 11.60
C THR A 275 -4.87 -27.86 10.34
N PRO A 276 -4.44 -28.25 9.12
CA PRO A 276 -5.06 -27.77 7.88
C PRO A 276 -6.57 -28.07 7.79
N LEU A 277 -7.30 -27.36 6.92
CA LEU A 277 -8.70 -27.67 6.63
C LEU A 277 -8.85 -29.11 6.09
N GLU A 278 -10.02 -29.71 6.28
CA GLU A 278 -10.33 -31.01 5.67
C GLU A 278 -10.16 -30.94 4.13
N GLY A 279 -9.66 -32.01 3.52
CA GLY A 279 -9.34 -32.05 2.09
C GLY A 279 -8.04 -31.35 1.71
N ARG A 280 -7.22 -30.90 2.67
CA ARG A 280 -5.88 -30.35 2.45
C ARG A 280 -4.78 -31.36 2.78
N SER A 281 -3.68 -31.33 2.01
CA SER A 281 -2.44 -32.05 2.35
C SER A 281 -1.76 -31.40 3.57
N ARG A 282 -0.69 -32.03 4.09
CA ARG A 282 0.11 -31.42 5.16
C ARG A 282 0.75 -30.08 4.78
N PHE A 283 0.98 -29.85 3.49
CA PHE A 283 1.48 -28.60 2.94
C PHE A 283 0.38 -27.67 2.41
N GLY A 284 -0.91 -27.96 2.68
CA GLY A 284 -2.03 -27.13 2.24
C GLY A 284 -2.51 -27.37 0.80
N GLY A 285 -1.91 -28.33 0.08
CA GLY A 285 -2.31 -28.76 -1.27
C GLY A 285 -3.68 -29.45 -1.30
N TRP A 286 -4.22 -29.71 -2.50
CA TRP A 286 -5.54 -30.32 -2.67
C TRP A 286 -5.48 -31.84 -2.53
N ALA A 287 -5.76 -32.36 -1.34
CA ALA A 287 -5.65 -33.81 -1.07
C ALA A 287 -6.70 -34.65 -1.82
N LEU A 288 -7.80 -34.04 -2.27
CA LEU A 288 -8.86 -34.68 -3.04
C LEU A 288 -8.66 -34.56 -4.56
N GLY A 289 -7.63 -33.82 -5.00
CA GLY A 289 -7.30 -33.61 -6.40
C GLY A 289 -6.36 -34.68 -6.97
N PRO A 290 -5.92 -34.51 -8.23
CA PRO A 290 -4.89 -35.36 -8.80
C PRO A 290 -3.58 -35.24 -8.03
N ARG A 291 -2.87 -36.36 -7.90
CA ARG A 291 -1.54 -36.42 -7.30
C ARG A 291 -0.49 -36.58 -8.39
N LEU A 292 0.30 -35.55 -8.59
CA LEU A 292 1.41 -35.48 -9.52
C LEU A 292 2.68 -36.05 -8.87
N LYS A 293 3.82 -35.94 -9.57
CA LYS A 293 5.13 -36.30 -9.00
C LYS A 293 5.51 -35.36 -7.85
N GLY A 294 5.62 -35.91 -6.63
CA GLY A 294 6.21 -35.23 -5.47
C GLY A 294 7.73 -35.26 -5.54
N THR A 295 8.37 -34.09 -5.48
CA THR A 295 9.83 -33.93 -5.57
C THR A 295 10.47 -33.66 -4.22
N GLY A 296 9.68 -33.53 -3.15
CA GLY A 296 10.14 -33.05 -1.85
C GLY A 296 10.24 -31.53 -1.75
N TYR A 297 9.89 -30.79 -2.81
CA TYR A 297 9.90 -29.32 -2.85
C TYR A 297 8.72 -28.78 -3.66
N PHE A 298 8.31 -27.54 -3.39
CA PHE A 298 7.34 -26.86 -4.23
C PHE A 298 7.90 -26.64 -5.65
N ARG A 299 7.03 -26.74 -6.65
CA ARG A 299 7.35 -26.52 -8.07
C ARG A 299 6.13 -26.02 -8.83
N THR A 300 6.27 -25.74 -10.11
CA THR A 300 5.16 -25.35 -10.99
C THR A 300 4.80 -26.49 -11.96
N GLU A 301 3.54 -26.56 -12.37
CA GLU A 301 3.07 -27.41 -13.46
C GLU A 301 1.80 -26.81 -14.09
N LYS A 302 1.66 -26.91 -15.40
CA LYS A 302 0.42 -26.54 -16.11
C LYS A 302 -0.43 -27.79 -16.25
N VAL A 303 -1.63 -27.78 -15.67
CA VAL A 303 -2.58 -28.90 -15.63
C VAL A 303 -3.89 -28.44 -16.28
N ASP A 304 -4.33 -29.15 -17.32
CA ASP A 304 -5.56 -28.85 -18.07
C ASP A 304 -5.68 -27.37 -18.48
N GLY A 305 -4.58 -26.81 -18.99
CA GLY A 305 -4.51 -25.43 -19.46
C GLY A 305 -4.36 -24.37 -18.37
N LYS A 306 -4.37 -24.75 -17.08
CA LYS A 306 -4.21 -23.84 -15.93
C LYS A 306 -2.87 -24.07 -15.25
N TRP A 307 -2.12 -22.99 -15.01
CA TRP A 307 -0.94 -23.05 -14.17
C TRP A 307 -1.32 -23.33 -12.72
N SER A 308 -0.52 -24.16 -12.05
CA SER A 308 -0.62 -24.49 -10.64
C SER A 308 0.78 -24.55 -10.02
N LEU A 309 0.86 -24.31 -8.71
CA LEU A 309 1.97 -24.86 -7.94
C LEU A 309 1.68 -26.34 -7.63
N VAL A 310 2.71 -27.08 -7.29
CA VAL A 310 2.62 -28.46 -6.81
C VAL A 310 3.38 -28.53 -5.50
N ASP A 311 2.75 -29.05 -4.46
CA ASP A 311 3.35 -29.20 -3.16
C ASP A 311 4.42 -30.31 -3.14
N PRO A 312 5.27 -30.38 -2.09
CA PRO A 312 6.33 -31.37 -1.99
C PRO A 312 5.90 -32.84 -2.13
N ASP A 313 4.65 -33.16 -1.78
CA ASP A 313 4.08 -34.51 -1.81
C ASP A 313 3.37 -34.83 -3.14
N GLY A 314 3.27 -33.85 -4.05
CA GLY A 314 2.72 -33.96 -5.40
C GLY A 314 1.29 -33.44 -5.57
N TYR A 315 0.68 -32.82 -4.56
CA TYR A 315 -0.68 -32.30 -4.69
C TYR A 315 -0.70 -30.92 -5.34
N LEU A 316 -1.77 -30.62 -6.10
CA LEU A 316 -1.99 -29.27 -6.63
C LEU A 316 -2.06 -28.26 -5.49
N PHE A 317 -1.40 -27.12 -5.67
CA PHE A 317 -1.30 -26.07 -4.69
C PHE A 317 -1.59 -24.71 -5.33
N PHE A 318 -2.36 -23.89 -4.62
CA PHE A 318 -2.65 -22.52 -4.98
C PHE A 318 -2.40 -21.66 -3.75
N SER A 319 -1.55 -20.64 -3.89
CA SER A 319 -1.07 -19.88 -2.74
C SER A 319 -2.05 -18.76 -2.38
N THR A 320 -2.80 -18.93 -1.29
CA THR A 320 -3.50 -17.83 -0.61
C THR A 320 -2.75 -17.52 0.68
N GLY A 321 -2.47 -16.25 0.94
CA GLY A 321 -1.68 -15.86 2.11
C GLY A 321 -1.75 -14.39 2.47
N ILE A 322 -1.07 -14.06 3.56
CA ILE A 322 -0.93 -12.70 4.09
C ILE A 322 0.57 -12.37 4.15
N ALA A 323 0.96 -11.25 3.55
CA ALA A 323 2.31 -10.72 3.58
C ALA A 323 2.56 -9.82 4.82
N ASN A 324 3.83 -9.53 5.08
CA ASN A 324 4.33 -8.70 6.18
C ASN A 324 3.86 -9.15 7.57
N VAL A 325 4.00 -10.44 7.85
CA VAL A 325 3.75 -11.03 9.17
C VAL A 325 5.04 -10.91 10.00
N ARG A 326 5.31 -9.69 10.46
CA ARG A 326 6.47 -9.32 11.30
C ARG A 326 6.16 -8.04 12.08
N LEU A 327 7.04 -7.68 13.02
CA LEU A 327 6.89 -6.48 13.85
C LEU A 327 7.76 -5.30 13.39
N ALA A 328 8.45 -5.41 12.25
CA ALA A 328 9.34 -4.36 11.75
C ALA A 328 8.59 -3.07 11.40
N ASN A 329 7.34 -3.18 10.92
CA ASN A 329 6.58 -2.04 10.39
C ASN A 329 5.44 -1.59 11.32
N THR A 330 5.44 -2.03 12.58
CA THR A 330 4.37 -1.76 13.56
C THR A 330 4.66 -0.59 14.50
N SER A 331 5.78 0.12 14.31
CA SER A 331 6.14 1.28 15.14
C SER A 331 5.84 2.60 14.43
N THR A 332 5.53 3.63 15.22
CA THR A 332 5.27 5.01 14.78
C THR A 332 6.24 5.98 15.45
N ILE A 333 6.61 7.07 14.76
CA ILE A 333 7.50 8.12 15.28
C ILE A 333 6.81 8.87 16.44
N THR A 334 7.47 8.97 17.58
CA THR A 334 6.90 9.57 18.80
C THR A 334 7.09 11.07 18.91
N GLY A 335 8.01 11.68 18.15
CA GLY A 335 8.39 13.09 18.28
C GLY A 335 9.51 13.36 19.28
N TYR A 336 10.17 12.30 19.77
CA TYR A 336 11.36 12.38 20.61
C TYR A 336 12.61 11.91 19.87
N ASP A 337 13.76 12.38 20.32
CA ASP A 337 15.08 11.97 19.82
C ASP A 337 16.12 11.99 20.96
N PHE A 338 17.36 11.62 20.65
CA PHE A 338 18.47 11.43 21.59
C PHE A 338 19.75 12.11 21.11
N ASP A 339 20.78 12.11 21.95
CA ASP A 339 22.14 12.43 21.51
C ASP A 339 22.63 11.39 20.49
N HIS A 340 22.81 11.82 19.25
CA HIS A 340 23.21 10.97 18.13
C HIS A 340 24.59 10.35 18.31
N ALA A 341 25.48 10.94 19.13
CA ALA A 341 26.78 10.35 19.43
C ALA A 341 26.66 9.02 20.19
N LEU A 342 25.51 8.75 20.80
CA LEU A 342 25.21 7.54 21.56
C LEU A 342 24.41 6.52 20.74
N ILE A 343 24.01 6.85 19.51
CA ILE A 343 23.23 5.98 18.63
C ILE A 343 24.17 5.24 17.65
N PRO A 344 24.19 3.89 17.64
CA PRO A 344 25.04 3.14 16.73
C PRO A 344 24.68 3.36 15.26
N ALA A 345 25.66 3.82 14.48
CA ALA A 345 25.56 3.92 13.04
C ALA A 345 25.35 2.55 12.37
N ARG A 346 24.77 2.56 11.17
CA ARG A 346 24.69 1.38 10.32
C ARG A 346 26.07 0.89 9.92
N LYS A 347 26.24 -0.43 9.80
CA LYS A 347 27.51 -1.00 9.36
C LYS A 347 27.51 -1.12 7.83
N PRO A 348 28.63 -0.78 7.15
CA PRO A 348 28.77 -1.11 5.73
C PRO A 348 28.58 -2.62 5.51
N GLY A 349 27.80 -2.99 4.50
CA GLY A 349 27.56 -4.38 4.13
C GLY A 349 26.35 -5.05 4.79
N ASP A 350 25.57 -4.33 5.61
CA ASP A 350 24.26 -4.79 6.12
C ASP A 350 23.39 -5.39 4.99
N LEU A 351 22.60 -6.41 5.33
CA LEU A 351 21.75 -7.14 4.38
C LEU A 351 20.27 -6.78 4.49
N THR A 352 19.89 -6.05 5.53
CA THR A 352 18.51 -5.66 5.81
C THR A 352 18.42 -4.14 5.78
N PRO A 353 17.61 -3.52 4.89
CA PRO A 353 17.42 -2.08 4.89
C PRO A 353 16.69 -1.60 6.17
N GLU A 354 16.72 -0.29 6.46
CA GLU A 354 16.32 0.22 7.79
C GLU A 354 14.86 -0.11 8.09
N ASP A 355 13.99 0.06 7.10
CA ASP A 355 12.54 -0.21 7.15
C ASP A 355 12.20 -1.66 7.54
N SER A 356 13.12 -2.58 7.26
CA SER A 356 12.93 -4.02 7.44
C SER A 356 13.65 -4.55 8.68
N LEU A 357 14.35 -3.69 9.42
CA LEU A 357 14.84 -4.03 10.75
C LEU A 357 13.67 -4.12 11.72
N GLY A 358 13.68 -5.16 12.56
CA GLY A 358 12.77 -5.27 13.70
C GLY A 358 12.93 -4.11 14.69
N LEU A 359 12.15 -4.17 15.77
CA LEU A 359 12.20 -3.14 16.81
C LEU A 359 13.61 -3.02 17.42
N ASN A 360 14.21 -1.85 17.30
CA ASN A 360 15.60 -1.56 17.64
C ASN A 360 15.69 -0.42 18.67
N ARG A 361 15.51 -0.78 19.95
CA ARG A 361 15.58 0.18 21.06
C ARG A 361 16.97 0.83 21.14
N VAL A 362 17.01 2.11 21.51
CA VAL A 362 18.27 2.82 21.76
C VAL A 362 19.06 2.18 22.92
N PRO A 363 20.40 2.31 22.93
CA PRO A 363 21.20 1.89 24.08
C PRO A 363 20.76 2.61 25.37
N ASP A 364 20.81 1.93 26.52
CA ASP A 364 20.40 2.51 27.80
C ASP A 364 21.15 3.80 28.16
N VAL A 365 22.41 3.93 27.71
CA VAL A 365 23.22 5.14 27.90
C VAL A 365 22.66 6.36 27.16
N ALA A 366 21.89 6.16 26.09
CA ALA A 366 21.26 7.24 25.33
C ALA A 366 19.97 7.73 26.00
N VAL A 367 19.27 6.87 26.76
CA VAL A 367 17.94 7.18 27.34
C VAL A 367 17.89 8.48 28.15
N PRO A 368 18.89 8.81 29.01
CA PRO A 368 18.89 10.07 29.74
C PRO A 368 18.98 11.33 28.87
N THR A 369 19.34 11.20 27.59
CA THR A 369 19.45 12.32 26.63
C THR A 369 18.16 12.56 25.84
N ARG A 370 17.09 11.83 26.13
CA ARG A 370 15.80 11.95 25.43
C ARG A 370 15.27 13.39 25.48
N TYR A 371 14.96 13.97 24.33
CA TYR A 371 14.36 15.31 24.20
C TYR A 371 13.25 15.33 23.15
N VAL A 372 12.36 16.33 23.21
CA VAL A 372 11.30 16.52 22.20
C VAL A 372 11.93 17.11 20.94
N SER A 373 11.96 16.34 19.85
CA SER A 373 12.43 16.79 18.54
C SER A 373 11.31 17.35 17.66
N SER A 374 10.06 16.96 17.92
CA SER A 374 8.87 17.47 17.24
C SER A 374 7.65 17.46 18.17
N SER A 375 7.20 18.65 18.59
CA SER A 375 5.96 18.79 19.37
C SER A 375 4.74 18.33 18.57
N LEU A 376 4.73 18.60 17.25
CA LEU A 376 3.69 18.13 16.33
C LEU A 376 3.43 16.63 16.44
N ARG A 377 4.50 15.84 16.59
CA ARG A 377 4.41 14.38 16.77
C ARG A 377 4.15 14.01 18.22
N ALA A 378 4.85 14.62 19.18
CA ALA A 378 4.72 14.31 20.60
C ALA A 378 3.29 14.52 21.11
N ASP A 379 2.63 15.58 20.65
CA ASP A 379 1.29 15.96 21.09
C ASP A 379 0.18 15.05 20.51
N MET A 380 0.51 14.13 19.59
CA MET A 380 -0.46 13.17 19.04
C MET A 380 -0.84 12.07 20.05
N PHE A 381 -0.01 11.81 21.06
CA PHE A 381 -0.15 10.66 21.95
C PHE A 381 -0.66 11.09 23.32
N THR A 382 -1.77 10.53 23.78
CA THR A 382 -2.24 10.75 25.17
C THR A 382 -1.38 10.02 26.18
N TRP A 383 -0.65 8.98 25.73
CA TRP A 383 0.16 8.11 26.56
C TRP A 383 1.36 7.55 25.81
N LEU A 384 2.51 7.55 26.50
CA LEU A 384 3.71 6.75 26.19
C LEU A 384 4.30 6.29 27.53
N PRO A 385 4.82 5.05 27.63
CA PRO A 385 5.38 4.55 28.90
C PRO A 385 6.71 5.22 29.22
N ALA A 386 7.12 5.17 30.49
CA ALA A 386 8.52 5.41 30.83
C ALA A 386 9.43 4.27 30.31
N TYR A 387 10.72 4.56 30.14
CA TYR A 387 11.69 3.58 29.57
C TYR A 387 11.96 2.37 30.47
N ASP A 388 11.74 2.51 31.77
CA ASP A 388 11.94 1.52 32.82
C ASP A 388 10.67 0.73 33.17
N GLU A 389 9.51 1.16 32.69
CA GLU A 389 8.27 0.38 32.77
C GLU A 389 8.32 -0.87 31.90
N PRO A 390 7.56 -1.94 32.23
CA PRO A 390 7.51 -3.17 31.42
C PRO A 390 7.18 -2.91 29.94
N LEU A 391 6.31 -1.94 29.65
CA LEU A 391 5.93 -1.57 28.27
C LEU A 391 7.00 -0.70 27.58
N GLY A 392 7.97 -0.14 28.30
CA GLY A 392 9.11 0.59 27.75
C GLY A 392 10.03 -0.26 26.85
N LYS A 393 9.91 -1.60 26.91
CA LYS A 393 10.54 -2.53 25.97
C LYS A 393 9.96 -2.44 24.54
N ASN A 394 8.89 -1.68 24.33
CA ASN A 394 8.23 -1.50 23.03
C ASN A 394 8.67 -0.22 22.29
N PHE A 395 9.63 0.53 22.84
CA PHE A 395 10.33 1.59 22.12
C PHE A 395 11.33 1.01 21.09
N GLY A 396 11.49 1.71 19.98
CA GLY A 396 12.49 1.49 18.95
C GLY A 396 13.09 2.81 18.48
N TYR A 397 13.91 2.79 17.43
CA TYR A 397 14.54 3.99 16.89
C TYR A 397 14.78 3.86 15.39
N ARG A 398 14.35 4.82 14.58
CA ARG A 398 14.68 4.85 13.16
C ARG A 398 15.80 5.87 12.93
N ARG A 399 16.89 5.42 12.31
CA ARG A 399 18.04 6.28 11.96
C ARG A 399 17.80 7.10 10.70
N GLU A 400 16.87 6.64 9.88
CA GLU A 400 16.41 7.26 8.65
C GLU A 400 14.96 6.86 8.41
N VAL A 401 14.20 7.75 7.77
CA VAL A 401 12.87 7.51 7.23
C VAL A 401 12.88 7.88 5.74
N HIS A 402 11.99 7.29 4.94
CA HIS A 402 11.82 7.66 3.55
C HIS A 402 11.14 9.03 3.42
N THR A 403 10.05 9.23 4.14
CA THR A 403 9.30 10.50 4.21
C THR A 403 8.68 10.68 5.58
N GLY A 404 8.64 11.91 6.09
CA GLY A 404 7.90 12.24 7.30
C GLY A 404 8.28 13.58 7.90
N ALA A 405 7.57 13.98 8.97
CA ALA A 405 7.77 15.26 9.65
C ALA A 405 9.17 15.45 10.27
N ILE A 406 9.91 14.36 10.49
CA ILE A 406 11.30 14.36 10.96
C ILE A 406 12.09 13.27 10.21
N GLU A 407 13.39 13.46 10.04
CA GLU A 407 14.26 12.56 9.26
C GLU A 407 14.63 11.26 10.00
N ARG A 408 14.47 11.23 11.33
CA ARG A 408 14.83 10.13 12.23
C ARG A 408 14.22 10.37 13.62
N GLY A 409 14.18 9.34 14.46
CA GLY A 409 13.79 9.53 15.86
C GLY A 409 13.31 8.26 16.56
N GLU A 410 12.92 8.44 17.81
CA GLU A 410 12.27 7.42 18.62
C GLU A 410 10.98 6.94 17.97
N THR A 411 10.73 5.63 18.07
CA THR A 411 9.46 5.02 17.68
C THR A 411 8.86 4.21 18.81
N PHE A 412 7.55 3.98 18.78
CA PHE A 412 6.86 3.08 19.70
C PHE A 412 5.93 2.14 18.95
N SER A 413 5.90 0.85 19.33
CA SER A 413 4.97 -0.13 18.75
C SER A 413 3.84 -0.49 19.72
N PHE A 414 2.69 0.14 19.51
CA PHE A 414 1.46 -0.16 20.25
C PHE A 414 0.98 -1.60 20.02
N TYR A 415 1.11 -2.13 18.81
CA TYR A 415 0.74 -3.52 18.53
C TYR A 415 1.55 -4.50 19.40
N ARG A 416 2.88 -4.36 19.48
CA ARG A 416 3.70 -5.24 20.32
C ARG A 416 3.39 -5.05 21.81
N ALA A 417 3.14 -3.82 22.26
CA ALA A 417 2.67 -3.54 23.61
C ALA A 417 1.32 -4.22 23.91
N ASN A 418 0.41 -4.26 22.93
CA ASN A 418 -0.87 -4.95 23.04
C ASN A 418 -0.71 -6.48 23.06
N LEU A 419 0.27 -7.06 22.37
CA LEU A 419 0.59 -8.48 22.55
C LEU A 419 1.01 -8.79 24.00
N GLN A 420 1.85 -7.95 24.60
CA GLN A 420 2.29 -8.09 25.99
C GLN A 420 1.09 -7.99 26.96
N ARG A 421 0.20 -7.02 26.75
CA ARG A 421 -1.06 -6.86 27.50
C ARG A 421 -1.98 -8.07 27.36
N LYS A 422 -2.25 -8.47 26.10
CA LYS A 422 -3.15 -9.56 25.68
C LYS A 422 -2.74 -10.89 26.31
N TYR A 423 -1.45 -11.24 26.24
CA TYR A 423 -0.96 -12.52 26.75
C TYR A 423 -0.46 -12.48 28.20
N GLY A 424 -0.23 -11.29 28.77
CA GLY A 424 0.36 -11.16 30.09
C GLY A 424 1.80 -11.68 30.16
N ILE A 425 2.59 -11.46 29.09
CA ILE A 425 3.96 -11.98 28.96
C ILE A 425 4.95 -10.84 28.74
N ASP A 426 5.81 -10.58 29.74
CA ASP A 426 6.86 -9.55 29.68
C ASP A 426 8.20 -10.07 29.12
N ASP A 427 8.35 -11.39 29.00
CA ASP A 427 9.50 -12.05 28.40
C ASP A 427 9.37 -12.05 26.88
N ASP A 428 10.29 -11.36 26.20
CA ASP A 428 10.22 -11.16 24.75
C ASP A 428 10.19 -12.48 23.97
N LYS A 429 11.03 -13.44 24.36
CA LYS A 429 11.12 -14.72 23.68
C LYS A 429 9.79 -15.47 23.74
N LYS A 430 9.22 -15.61 24.93
CA LYS A 430 7.90 -16.26 25.14
C LYS A 430 6.77 -15.49 24.47
N LEU A 431 6.83 -14.16 24.47
CA LEU A 431 5.82 -13.32 23.81
C LEU A 431 5.80 -13.58 22.31
N MET A 432 6.98 -13.59 21.69
CA MET A 432 7.12 -13.85 20.26
C MET A 432 6.79 -15.30 19.91
N GLU A 433 7.16 -16.28 20.75
CA GLU A 433 6.72 -17.68 20.58
C GLU A 433 5.20 -17.79 20.59
N LYS A 434 4.54 -17.21 21.59
CA LYS A 434 3.07 -17.22 21.68
C LYS A 434 2.41 -16.55 20.49
N TRP A 435 2.89 -15.38 20.06
CA TRP A 435 2.37 -14.69 18.89
C TRP A 435 2.53 -15.50 17.60
N ARG A 436 3.69 -16.16 17.41
CA ARG A 436 3.93 -17.03 16.25
C ARG A 436 2.99 -18.23 16.23
N GLU A 437 2.82 -18.91 17.37
CA GLU A 437 1.89 -20.03 17.51
C GLU A 437 0.46 -19.64 17.15
N VAL A 438 -0.05 -18.56 17.75
CA VAL A 438 -1.41 -18.06 17.51
C VAL A 438 -1.57 -17.62 16.05
N THR A 439 -0.55 -16.99 15.47
CA THR A 439 -0.58 -16.55 14.08
C THR A 439 -0.65 -17.74 13.11
N VAL A 440 0.12 -18.81 13.34
CA VAL A 440 -0.01 -20.05 12.53
C VAL A 440 -1.41 -20.67 12.71
N ASP A 441 -1.92 -20.73 13.94
CA ASP A 441 -3.25 -21.26 14.22
C ASP A 441 -4.35 -20.44 13.52
N ARG A 442 -4.21 -19.11 13.45
CA ARG A 442 -5.07 -18.22 12.64
C ARG A 442 -5.02 -18.59 11.17
N MET A 443 -3.85 -18.68 10.56
CA MET A 443 -3.75 -18.99 9.13
C MET A 443 -4.39 -20.33 8.77
N LEU A 444 -4.19 -21.35 9.61
CA LEU A 444 -4.82 -22.67 9.47
C LEU A 444 -6.35 -22.61 9.66
N SER A 445 -6.83 -21.79 10.60
CA SER A 445 -8.27 -21.60 10.88
C SER A 445 -8.97 -20.82 9.77
N TRP A 446 -8.28 -19.85 9.18
CA TRP A 446 -8.78 -19.00 8.11
C TRP A 446 -8.68 -19.67 6.73
N GLY A 447 -8.06 -20.85 6.68
CA GLY A 447 -7.94 -21.68 5.47
C GLY A 447 -6.87 -21.24 4.49
N PHE A 448 -6.00 -20.30 4.88
CA PHE A 448 -4.86 -19.91 4.06
C PHE A 448 -3.95 -21.11 3.82
N THR A 449 -3.18 -21.05 2.73
CA THR A 449 -2.27 -22.14 2.35
C THR A 449 -0.81 -21.82 2.62
N SER A 450 -0.48 -20.55 2.80
CA SER A 450 0.90 -20.09 3.04
C SER A 450 0.92 -18.72 3.71
N PHE A 451 2.01 -18.39 4.39
CA PHE A 451 2.37 -16.99 4.60
C PHE A 451 2.77 -16.37 3.26
N GLY A 452 2.53 -15.07 3.08
CA GLY A 452 3.04 -14.31 1.94
C GLY A 452 4.49 -13.86 2.14
N ASN A 453 4.89 -12.85 1.38
CA ASN A 453 6.22 -12.24 1.49
C ASN A 453 6.46 -11.55 2.86
N TRP A 454 7.71 -11.29 3.24
CA TRP A 454 8.10 -10.59 4.48
C TRP A 454 7.56 -11.21 5.77
N ILE A 455 7.53 -12.54 5.83
CA ILE A 455 7.31 -13.29 7.07
C ILE A 455 8.61 -13.31 7.91
N ASP A 456 8.49 -13.12 9.22
CA ASP A 456 9.64 -13.19 10.14
C ASP A 456 10.36 -14.56 10.04
N PRO A 457 11.70 -14.63 9.95
CA PRO A 457 12.43 -15.89 9.85
C PRO A 457 12.19 -16.86 11.03
N GLY A 458 11.70 -16.37 12.17
CA GLY A 458 11.29 -17.21 13.30
C GLY A 458 10.14 -18.18 12.99
N TYR A 459 9.42 -18.00 11.88
CA TYR A 459 8.40 -18.94 11.41
C TYR A 459 8.96 -20.08 10.55
N TYR A 460 10.16 -19.94 9.96
CA TYR A 460 10.63 -20.81 8.87
C TYR A 460 10.84 -22.27 9.28
N GLN A 461 11.15 -22.48 10.55
CA GLN A 461 11.49 -23.78 11.14
C GLN A 461 10.38 -24.32 12.05
N MET A 462 9.18 -23.72 11.99
CA MET A 462 8.02 -24.24 12.74
C MET A 462 7.44 -25.50 12.12
N ASP A 463 7.72 -25.78 10.83
CA ASP A 463 7.28 -26.97 10.10
C ASP A 463 5.77 -27.27 10.19
N ARG A 464 4.96 -26.21 10.22
CA ARG A 464 3.50 -26.29 10.37
C ARG A 464 2.73 -25.61 9.23
N PHE A 465 3.37 -24.68 8.53
CA PHE A 465 2.70 -23.86 7.53
C PHE A 465 3.69 -23.38 6.46
N PRO A 466 3.35 -23.50 5.16
CA PRO A 466 4.23 -23.04 4.10
C PRO A 466 4.48 -21.53 4.15
N TYR A 467 5.61 -21.09 3.63
CA TYR A 467 6.01 -19.68 3.63
C TYR A 467 6.81 -19.30 2.39
N PHE A 468 6.89 -18.01 2.11
CA PHE A 468 7.81 -17.45 1.11
C PHE A 468 8.95 -16.74 1.83
N ALA A 469 10.18 -17.02 1.39
CA ALA A 469 11.35 -16.32 1.89
C ALA A 469 11.63 -15.09 1.04
N ASN A 470 12.45 -14.17 1.55
CA ASN A 470 12.81 -12.97 0.82
C ASN A 470 14.20 -12.46 1.13
N GLY A 471 14.75 -11.66 0.23
CA GLY A 471 15.92 -10.84 0.52
C GLY A 471 16.02 -9.64 -0.40
N TRP A 472 16.91 -8.73 -0.02
CA TRP A 472 17.14 -7.47 -0.71
C TRP A 472 18.58 -7.39 -1.17
N ILE A 473 18.80 -7.04 -2.43
CA ILE A 473 20.14 -6.80 -2.93
C ILE A 473 20.47 -5.34 -2.70
N ILE A 474 21.14 -5.08 -1.57
CA ILE A 474 21.57 -3.74 -1.15
C ILE A 474 23.09 -3.69 -1.01
N GLY A 475 23.66 -2.52 -1.26
CA GLY A 475 25.10 -2.28 -1.16
C GLY A 475 25.53 -1.05 -1.94
N ASN A 476 26.84 -0.85 -2.03
CA ASN A 476 27.44 0.31 -2.69
C ASN A 476 27.86 -0.01 -4.15
N PHE A 477 27.12 -0.87 -4.83
CA PHE A 477 27.27 -1.06 -6.28
C PHE A 477 26.89 0.22 -7.02
N LYS A 478 27.44 0.41 -8.22
CA LYS A 478 27.01 1.48 -9.12
C LYS A 478 25.52 1.33 -9.41
N THR A 479 24.86 2.46 -9.65
CA THR A 479 23.42 2.53 -9.92
C THR A 479 23.14 3.17 -11.27
N VAL A 480 21.93 2.96 -11.79
CA VAL A 480 21.32 3.68 -12.91
C VAL A 480 19.99 4.27 -12.45
N SER A 481 19.46 5.25 -13.20
CA SER A 481 18.22 5.93 -12.85
C SER A 481 17.19 5.79 -13.95
N SER A 482 15.94 5.54 -13.57
CA SER A 482 14.79 5.58 -14.46
C SER A 482 14.29 7.01 -14.74
N GLY A 483 14.73 7.98 -13.95
CA GLY A 483 14.14 9.32 -13.89
C GLY A 483 12.95 9.43 -12.92
N ASN A 484 12.44 8.30 -12.40
CA ASN A 484 11.37 8.24 -11.41
C ASN A 484 11.67 7.17 -10.34
N ASP A 485 12.81 7.33 -9.65
CA ASP A 485 13.35 6.36 -8.70
C ASP A 485 12.66 6.49 -7.32
N TYR A 486 11.39 6.09 -7.23
CA TYR A 486 10.55 6.27 -6.04
C TYR A 486 11.21 5.75 -4.75
N TRP A 487 11.56 4.47 -4.69
CA TRP A 487 12.18 3.87 -3.49
C TRP A 487 13.69 4.09 -3.42
N SER A 488 14.39 3.91 -4.54
CA SER A 488 15.83 4.13 -4.69
C SER A 488 16.23 3.99 -6.16
N PRO A 489 17.41 4.52 -6.55
CA PRO A 489 18.01 4.22 -7.86
C PRO A 489 18.19 2.71 -8.08
N LEU A 490 18.14 2.27 -9.34
CA LEU A 490 18.29 0.86 -9.68
C LEU A 490 19.76 0.43 -9.68
N PRO A 491 20.08 -0.84 -9.37
CA PRO A 491 21.45 -1.34 -9.46
C PRO A 491 21.95 -1.33 -10.91
N ASP A 492 23.24 -1.11 -11.14
CA ASP A 492 23.88 -1.41 -12.41
C ASP A 492 24.27 -2.91 -12.40
N PRO A 493 23.54 -3.82 -13.08
CA PRO A 493 23.74 -5.25 -12.96
C PRO A 493 24.98 -5.75 -13.71
N PHE A 494 25.69 -4.86 -14.40
CA PHE A 494 27.00 -5.14 -15.02
C PHE A 494 28.17 -4.71 -14.13
N ASP A 495 27.92 -4.06 -13.00
CA ASP A 495 28.91 -3.91 -11.92
C ASP A 495 29.14 -5.27 -11.23
N PRO A 496 30.38 -5.79 -11.19
CA PRO A 496 30.70 -7.02 -10.46
C PRO A 496 30.25 -7.01 -9.00
N LEU A 497 30.21 -5.83 -8.35
CA LEU A 497 29.76 -5.71 -6.97
C LEU A 497 28.26 -6.02 -6.82
N PHE A 498 27.42 -5.73 -7.82
CA PHE A 498 26.03 -6.15 -7.79
C PHE A 498 25.91 -7.68 -7.73
N LYS A 499 26.70 -8.39 -8.55
CA LYS A 499 26.74 -9.86 -8.53
C LYS A 499 27.20 -10.39 -7.17
N GLU A 500 28.27 -9.81 -6.60
CA GLU A 500 28.73 -10.19 -5.27
C GLU A 500 27.63 -10.03 -4.21
N ARG A 501 26.95 -8.88 -4.20
CA ARG A 501 25.85 -8.62 -3.26
C ARG A 501 24.65 -9.56 -3.49
N ALA A 502 24.31 -9.89 -4.73
CA ALA A 502 23.27 -10.87 -5.03
C ALA A 502 23.59 -12.25 -4.43
N TYR A 503 24.85 -12.70 -4.53
CA TYR A 503 25.30 -13.97 -3.94
C TYR A 503 25.28 -13.93 -2.41
N ILE A 504 25.72 -12.83 -1.78
CA ILE A 504 25.68 -12.68 -0.32
C ILE A 504 24.23 -12.68 0.18
N THR A 505 23.32 -11.96 -0.51
CA THR A 505 21.89 -11.98 -0.18
C THR A 505 21.32 -13.39 -0.30
N ALA A 506 21.58 -14.10 -1.40
CA ALA A 506 21.10 -15.48 -1.58
C ALA A 506 21.66 -16.46 -0.54
N GLU A 507 22.93 -16.31 -0.15
CA GLU A 507 23.54 -17.11 0.92
C GLU A 507 22.82 -16.89 2.26
N GLN A 508 22.51 -15.64 2.61
CA GLN A 508 21.79 -15.30 3.84
C GLN A 508 20.40 -15.92 3.86
N ILE A 509 19.65 -15.80 2.76
CA ILE A 509 18.32 -16.43 2.65
C ILE A 509 18.44 -17.95 2.83
N ALA A 510 19.45 -18.58 2.22
CA ALA A 510 19.66 -20.02 2.35
C ALA A 510 19.97 -20.45 3.80
N LYS A 511 20.71 -19.63 4.56
CA LYS A 511 20.97 -19.85 6.00
C LYS A 511 19.71 -19.78 6.85
N GLU A 512 18.75 -18.95 6.46
CA GLU A 512 17.44 -18.83 7.13
C GLU A 512 16.50 -19.98 6.74
N VAL A 513 16.42 -20.31 5.45
CA VAL A 513 15.54 -21.35 4.89
C VAL A 513 16.01 -22.77 5.27
N LYS A 514 17.32 -23.01 5.33
CA LYS A 514 17.95 -24.30 5.68
C LYS A 514 17.47 -25.47 4.81
N GLY A 515 17.19 -25.21 3.54
CA GLY A 515 16.71 -26.23 2.61
C GLY A 515 15.31 -26.77 2.93
N SER A 516 14.53 -26.08 3.76
CA SER A 516 13.20 -26.53 4.22
C SER A 516 12.23 -26.79 3.05
N PRO A 517 11.48 -27.90 3.05
CA PRO A 517 10.45 -28.17 2.05
C PRO A 517 9.19 -27.30 2.24
N TRP A 518 9.08 -26.58 3.37
CA TRP A 518 7.98 -25.65 3.66
C TRP A 518 8.15 -24.29 2.98
N CYS A 519 9.36 -23.96 2.51
CA CYS A 519 9.59 -22.77 1.72
C CYS A 519 9.05 -22.99 0.30
N VAL A 520 7.99 -22.27 -0.05
CA VAL A 520 7.37 -22.32 -1.38
C VAL A 520 8.32 -21.74 -2.43
N GLY A 521 8.94 -20.60 -2.13
CA GLY A 521 9.91 -19.95 -3.00
C GLY A 521 10.50 -18.69 -2.38
N VAL A 522 11.39 -18.05 -3.12
CA VAL A 522 12.16 -16.89 -2.69
C VAL A 522 11.86 -15.68 -3.58
N PHE A 523 11.33 -14.61 -2.98
CA PHE A 523 11.26 -13.29 -3.60
C PHE A 523 12.58 -12.55 -3.42
N VAL A 524 13.04 -11.82 -4.44
CA VAL A 524 14.25 -10.98 -4.32
C VAL A 524 13.92 -9.59 -4.83
N ASP A 525 14.17 -8.59 -3.99
CA ASP A 525 13.72 -7.20 -4.16
C ASP A 525 12.18 -7.05 -4.23
N ASN A 526 11.72 -5.81 -4.40
CA ASN A 526 10.32 -5.42 -4.52
C ASN A 526 10.22 -4.09 -5.26
N GLU A 527 9.27 -3.95 -6.20
CA GLU A 527 8.84 -2.68 -6.80
C GLU A 527 9.98 -1.74 -7.24
N LYS A 528 11.02 -2.26 -7.91
CA LYS A 528 12.05 -1.38 -8.46
C LYS A 528 11.45 -0.52 -9.58
N SER A 529 11.95 0.71 -9.75
CA SER A 529 11.49 1.64 -10.79
C SER A 529 11.98 1.27 -12.20
N TRP A 530 11.49 0.16 -12.75
CA TRP A 530 11.98 -0.35 -14.03
C TRP A 530 11.66 0.55 -15.24
N GLY A 531 10.62 1.37 -15.13
CA GLY A 531 10.05 2.18 -16.20
C GLY A 531 8.52 2.04 -16.22
N GLN A 532 7.82 3.12 -16.61
CA GLN A 532 6.37 3.22 -16.57
C GLN A 532 5.79 3.39 -17.98
N GLU A 533 4.87 2.53 -18.38
CA GLU A 533 4.15 2.64 -19.66
C GLU A 533 3.29 3.92 -19.70
N GLY A 534 3.22 4.58 -20.86
CA GLY A 534 2.43 5.81 -21.06
C GLY A 534 3.08 6.81 -22.01
N SER A 535 4.40 7.01 -21.90
CA SER A 535 5.21 7.73 -22.88
C SER A 535 6.54 7.01 -23.12
N VAL A 536 7.26 7.38 -24.19
CA VAL A 536 8.58 6.81 -24.49
C VAL A 536 9.57 7.15 -23.37
N GLU A 537 9.50 8.37 -22.85
CA GLU A 537 10.37 8.89 -21.81
C GLU A 537 10.16 8.17 -20.47
N THR A 538 8.92 7.92 -20.08
CA THR A 538 8.63 7.21 -18.83
C THR A 538 8.92 5.72 -18.94
N GLN A 539 8.65 5.12 -20.10
CA GLN A 539 8.85 3.68 -20.32
C GLN A 539 10.34 3.33 -20.43
N TYR A 540 11.09 4.11 -21.19
CA TYR A 540 12.51 3.87 -21.46
C TYR A 540 13.44 4.81 -20.69
N GLY A 541 12.93 5.50 -19.66
CA GLY A 541 13.67 6.47 -18.87
C GLY A 541 14.98 5.93 -18.33
N LEU A 542 15.03 4.65 -17.95
CA LEU A 542 16.27 3.99 -17.53
C LEU A 542 17.36 4.04 -18.61
N VAL A 543 16.98 3.69 -19.84
CA VAL A 543 17.92 3.67 -20.97
C VAL A 543 18.28 5.09 -21.38
N ILE A 544 17.29 5.98 -21.51
CA ILE A 544 17.47 7.37 -21.90
C ILE A 544 18.43 8.08 -20.94
N ASN A 545 18.19 7.99 -19.62
CA ASN A 545 19.08 8.58 -18.62
C ASN A 545 20.47 7.94 -18.65
N THR A 546 20.56 6.62 -18.80
CA THR A 546 21.86 5.94 -18.86
C THR A 546 22.67 6.35 -20.10
N LEU A 547 22.01 6.63 -21.24
CA LEU A 547 22.68 7.10 -22.46
C LEU A 547 23.38 8.46 -22.28
N THR A 548 22.96 9.30 -21.32
CA THR A 548 23.62 10.58 -21.01
C THR A 548 24.96 10.42 -20.29
N ARG A 549 25.26 9.23 -19.76
CA ARG A 549 26.43 8.97 -18.93
C ARG A 549 27.65 8.56 -19.75
N ASP A 550 28.83 8.73 -19.14
CA ASP A 550 30.08 8.18 -19.67
C ASP A 550 30.16 6.65 -19.40
N ALA A 551 30.47 5.87 -20.43
CA ALA A 551 30.67 4.42 -20.38
C ALA A 551 31.79 3.99 -19.41
N LYS A 552 32.75 4.87 -19.10
CA LYS A 552 33.78 4.61 -18.09
C LYS A 552 33.22 4.60 -16.67
N GLU A 553 32.11 5.31 -16.45
CA GLU A 553 31.50 5.47 -15.12
C GLU A 553 30.27 4.59 -14.89
N SER A 554 29.63 4.10 -15.97
CA SER A 554 28.51 3.16 -15.91
C SER A 554 28.78 1.90 -16.74
N PRO A 555 28.96 0.74 -16.09
CA PRO A 555 29.01 -0.56 -16.76
C PRO A 555 27.81 -0.83 -17.69
N THR A 556 26.60 -0.44 -17.29
CA THR A 556 25.41 -0.54 -18.16
C THR A 556 25.56 0.31 -19.43
N LYS A 557 26.01 1.56 -19.33
CA LYS A 557 26.30 2.39 -20.50
C LYS A 557 27.34 1.74 -21.42
N ALA A 558 28.40 1.13 -20.86
CA ALA A 558 29.38 0.41 -21.66
C ALA A 558 28.77 -0.77 -22.44
N GLN A 559 27.81 -1.48 -21.85
CA GLN A 559 27.07 -2.54 -22.57
C GLN A 559 26.18 -1.98 -23.67
N PHE A 560 25.51 -0.85 -23.45
CA PHE A 560 24.71 -0.19 -24.48
C PHE A 560 25.57 0.24 -25.67
N VAL A 561 26.75 0.80 -25.43
CA VAL A 561 27.74 1.11 -26.48
C VAL A 561 28.13 -0.16 -27.25
N ARG A 562 28.42 -1.26 -26.54
CA ARG A 562 28.76 -2.55 -27.17
C ARG A 562 27.63 -3.04 -28.08
N LEU A 563 26.40 -3.10 -27.57
CA LEU A 563 25.23 -3.56 -28.33
C LEU A 563 24.99 -2.71 -29.59
N MET A 564 25.04 -1.39 -29.46
CA MET A 564 24.81 -0.50 -30.59
C MET A 564 25.94 -0.61 -31.62
N ARG A 565 27.19 -0.76 -31.17
CA ARG A 565 28.34 -0.98 -32.07
C ARG A 565 28.24 -2.31 -32.80
N GLU A 566 27.83 -3.39 -32.12
CA GLU A 566 27.62 -4.70 -32.74
C GLU A 566 26.48 -4.67 -33.77
N LYS A 567 25.39 -3.96 -33.47
CA LYS A 567 24.24 -3.85 -34.37
C LYS A 567 24.54 -3.01 -35.61
N TYR A 568 25.18 -1.84 -35.45
CA TYR A 568 25.33 -0.86 -36.54
C TYR A 568 26.69 -0.90 -37.23
N GLY A 569 27.72 -1.45 -36.58
CA GLY A 569 29.10 -1.45 -37.06
C GLY A 569 29.69 -0.04 -37.08
N ASP A 570 29.36 0.72 -38.12
CA ASP A 570 29.76 2.13 -38.30
C ASP A 570 28.77 3.07 -37.59
N ILE A 571 29.29 4.10 -36.92
CA ILE A 571 28.47 5.13 -36.24
C ILE A 571 27.54 5.86 -37.23
N GLN A 572 27.93 5.97 -38.51
CA GLN A 572 27.11 6.62 -39.53
C GLN A 572 25.82 5.84 -39.82
N ASN A 573 25.82 4.51 -39.64
CA ASN A 573 24.60 3.71 -39.76
C ASN A 573 23.63 3.99 -38.61
N LEU A 574 24.15 4.18 -37.39
CA LEU A 574 23.35 4.59 -36.23
C LEU A 574 22.80 6.00 -36.45
N ASN A 575 23.66 6.97 -36.81
CA ASN A 575 23.26 8.35 -37.12
C ASN A 575 22.10 8.40 -38.12
N LYS A 576 22.22 7.65 -39.22
CA LYS A 576 21.16 7.55 -40.23
C LYS A 576 19.88 6.94 -39.68
N SER A 577 19.96 5.88 -38.87
CA SER A 577 18.79 5.18 -38.34
C SER A 577 18.08 6.01 -37.26
N TRP A 578 18.85 6.67 -36.39
CA TRP A 578 18.33 7.45 -35.27
C TRP A 578 18.00 8.89 -35.65
N GLY A 579 18.47 9.39 -36.79
CA GLY A 579 18.31 10.80 -37.19
C GLY A 579 19.14 11.74 -36.31
N VAL A 580 20.32 11.29 -35.86
CA VAL A 580 21.24 12.05 -35.00
C VAL A 580 22.58 12.26 -35.73
N SER A 581 23.43 13.12 -35.18
CA SER A 581 24.78 13.38 -35.71
C SER A 581 25.81 13.23 -34.60
N ILE A 582 26.34 12.02 -34.44
CA ILE A 582 27.39 11.69 -33.48
C ILE A 582 28.68 11.42 -34.25
N ASP A 583 29.77 12.10 -33.88
CA ASP A 583 31.02 12.07 -34.66
C ASP A 583 31.71 10.71 -34.62
N SER A 584 31.68 10.04 -33.47
CA SER A 584 32.32 8.73 -33.29
C SER A 584 31.65 7.87 -32.23
N TRP A 585 31.99 6.59 -32.21
CA TRP A 585 31.61 5.71 -31.11
C TRP A 585 32.18 6.14 -29.76
N ASN A 586 33.27 6.92 -29.72
CA ASN A 586 33.79 7.46 -28.47
C ASN A 586 32.87 8.56 -27.94
N ASP A 587 32.32 9.40 -28.81
CA ASP A 587 31.35 10.44 -28.40
C ASP A 587 30.04 9.81 -27.94
N PHE A 588 29.57 8.76 -28.63
CA PHE A 588 28.45 7.96 -28.14
C PHE A 588 28.74 7.37 -26.75
N ALA A 589 29.97 6.92 -26.51
CA ALA A 589 30.38 6.33 -25.24
C ALA A 589 30.52 7.37 -24.12
N SER A 590 30.97 8.59 -24.41
CA SER A 590 31.11 9.67 -23.43
C SER A 590 29.78 10.26 -22.97
N GLY A 591 28.70 10.05 -23.72
CA GLY A 591 27.34 10.41 -23.32
C GLY A 591 26.61 11.21 -24.40
N ILE A 592 25.33 10.92 -24.60
CA ILE A 592 24.47 11.64 -25.54
C ILE A 592 23.10 11.90 -24.91
N SER A 593 22.43 12.96 -25.36
CA SER A 593 21.04 13.24 -25.03
C SER A 593 20.15 12.99 -26.23
N LEU A 594 19.00 12.36 -26.01
CA LEU A 594 17.98 12.14 -27.03
C LEU A 594 16.78 13.05 -26.75
N ASN A 595 16.27 13.68 -27.80
CA ASN A 595 15.08 14.55 -27.77
C ASN A 595 14.04 14.20 -28.85
N ILE A 596 14.35 13.22 -29.71
CA ILE A 596 13.47 12.73 -30.77
C ILE A 596 13.49 11.20 -30.73
N PHE A 597 12.32 10.59 -30.70
CA PHE A 597 12.14 9.14 -30.58
C PHE A 597 11.41 8.58 -31.79
N ASN A 598 12.16 8.36 -32.88
CA ASN A 598 11.62 7.63 -34.04
C ASN A 598 11.55 6.12 -33.76
N ASP A 599 10.86 5.37 -34.62
CA ASP A 599 10.66 3.91 -34.46
C ASP A 599 11.97 3.12 -34.28
N SER A 600 13.05 3.55 -34.93
CA SER A 600 14.36 2.88 -34.79
C SER A 600 14.98 3.14 -33.43
N VAL A 601 14.88 4.38 -32.93
CA VAL A 601 15.30 4.74 -31.57
C VAL A 601 14.52 3.93 -30.56
N ILE A 602 13.18 3.91 -30.65
CA ILE A 602 12.31 3.16 -29.72
C ILE A 602 12.67 1.67 -29.71
N LYS A 603 12.88 1.07 -30.88
CA LYS A 603 13.30 -0.33 -30.98
C LYS A 603 14.65 -0.60 -30.28
N ASP A 604 15.59 0.32 -30.39
CA ASP A 604 16.89 0.18 -29.71
C ASP A 604 16.82 0.44 -28.22
N LEU A 605 15.98 1.38 -27.78
CA LEU A 605 15.68 1.59 -26.36
C LEU A 605 15.08 0.32 -25.74
N SER A 606 14.14 -0.34 -26.43
CA SER A 606 13.57 -1.63 -26.02
C SER A 606 14.63 -2.73 -25.92
N ILE A 607 15.49 -2.89 -26.94
CA ILE A 607 16.59 -3.88 -26.91
C ILE A 607 17.54 -3.63 -25.73
N MET A 608 17.90 -2.38 -25.47
CA MET A 608 18.78 -2.01 -24.36
C MET A 608 18.13 -2.24 -23.00
N LEU A 609 16.85 -1.89 -22.84
CA LEU A 609 16.09 -2.12 -21.60
C LEU A 609 15.98 -3.62 -21.30
N GLN A 610 15.64 -4.43 -22.31
CA GLN A 610 15.58 -5.88 -22.16
C GLN A 610 16.96 -6.47 -21.82
N HIS A 611 18.05 -6.01 -22.45
CA HIS A 611 19.41 -6.47 -22.13
C HIS A 611 19.81 -6.19 -20.68
N TYR A 612 19.47 -4.99 -20.19
CA TYR A 612 19.68 -4.62 -18.80
C TYR A 612 18.88 -5.52 -17.84
N ALA A 613 17.59 -5.73 -18.13
CA ALA A 613 16.71 -6.56 -17.31
C ALA A 613 17.15 -8.04 -17.30
N ASP A 614 17.51 -8.58 -18.47
CA ASP A 614 18.02 -9.96 -18.60
C ASP A 614 19.25 -10.17 -17.71
N GLN A 615 20.17 -9.20 -17.67
CA GLN A 615 21.36 -9.30 -16.83
C GLN A 615 21.01 -9.32 -15.33
N TYR A 616 20.10 -8.45 -14.89
CA TYR A 616 19.63 -8.45 -13.51
C TYR A 616 19.04 -9.81 -13.14
N PHE A 617 18.03 -10.27 -13.89
CA PHE A 617 17.32 -11.51 -13.57
C PHE A 617 18.22 -12.75 -13.67
N ARG A 618 19.16 -12.78 -14.61
CA ARG A 618 20.16 -13.86 -14.72
C ARG A 618 21.03 -13.95 -13.48
N ILE A 619 21.60 -12.83 -13.02
CA ILE A 619 22.46 -12.82 -11.83
C ILE A 619 21.70 -13.28 -10.58
N VAL A 620 20.48 -12.77 -10.40
CA VAL A 620 19.65 -13.15 -9.25
C VAL A 620 19.29 -14.63 -9.30
N ARG A 621 18.90 -15.14 -10.48
CA ARG A 621 18.62 -16.56 -10.70
C ARG A 621 19.83 -17.44 -10.40
N GLU A 622 21.00 -17.08 -10.91
CA GLU A 622 22.26 -17.79 -10.64
C GLU A 622 22.58 -17.83 -9.15
N ALA A 623 22.45 -16.71 -8.45
CA ALA A 623 22.71 -16.61 -7.02
C ALA A 623 21.74 -17.49 -6.20
N VAL A 624 20.43 -17.39 -6.46
CA VAL A 624 19.42 -18.21 -5.78
C VAL A 624 19.65 -19.70 -6.05
N LYS A 625 19.90 -20.11 -7.30
CA LYS A 625 20.13 -21.52 -7.64
C LYS A 625 21.46 -22.08 -7.14
N HIS A 626 22.46 -21.23 -6.91
CA HIS A 626 23.71 -21.65 -6.31
C HIS A 626 23.52 -22.14 -4.88
N TYR A 627 22.77 -21.40 -4.05
CA TYR A 627 22.58 -21.73 -2.63
C TYR A 627 21.31 -22.52 -2.32
N MET A 628 20.28 -22.41 -3.17
CA MET A 628 18.97 -23.03 -3.00
C MET A 628 18.51 -23.69 -4.32
N PRO A 629 19.20 -24.72 -4.82
CA PRO A 629 18.93 -25.31 -6.14
C PRO A 629 17.52 -25.88 -6.28
N ASN A 630 16.94 -26.35 -5.17
CA ASN A 630 15.64 -27.01 -5.12
C ASN A 630 14.44 -26.04 -5.00
N HIS A 631 14.68 -24.77 -4.66
CA HIS A 631 13.62 -23.80 -4.37
C HIS A 631 13.29 -22.93 -5.58
N MET A 632 12.04 -22.47 -5.66
CA MET A 632 11.62 -21.58 -6.74
C MET A 632 12.15 -20.16 -6.55
N TYR A 633 12.63 -19.53 -7.63
CA TYR A 633 12.86 -18.10 -7.70
C TYR A 633 11.57 -17.40 -8.15
N MET A 634 11.05 -16.49 -7.31
CA MET A 634 9.73 -15.90 -7.45
C MET A 634 9.72 -14.51 -8.11
N GLY A 635 10.83 -14.06 -8.70
CA GLY A 635 10.92 -12.75 -9.35
C GLY A 635 11.10 -11.58 -8.36
N ALA A 636 10.70 -10.38 -8.80
CA ALA A 636 11.03 -9.09 -8.18
C ALA A 636 9.80 -8.16 -7.94
N ARG A 637 8.61 -8.74 -7.85
CA ARG A 637 7.33 -8.11 -7.43
C ARG A 637 7.06 -6.76 -8.09
N PHE A 638 6.67 -6.79 -9.36
CA PHE A 638 6.44 -5.57 -10.12
C PHE A 638 5.15 -4.89 -9.71
N ALA A 639 5.20 -3.59 -9.38
CA ALA A 639 3.99 -2.78 -9.34
C ALA A 639 3.46 -2.50 -10.76
N ASP A 640 2.20 -2.09 -10.85
CA ASP A 640 1.55 -1.75 -12.12
C ASP A 640 2.25 -0.61 -12.89
N TRP A 641 2.91 0.29 -12.18
CA TRP A 641 3.72 1.37 -12.74
C TRP A 641 5.15 0.96 -13.14
N GLY A 642 5.57 -0.29 -12.92
CA GLY A 642 6.96 -0.74 -13.07
C GLY A 642 7.13 -2.09 -13.77
N MET A 643 6.37 -2.36 -14.84
CA MET A 643 6.33 -3.69 -15.48
C MET A 643 6.24 -3.66 -17.02
N THR A 644 7.08 -2.87 -17.67
CA THR A 644 7.09 -2.78 -19.15
C THR A 644 7.22 -4.16 -19.82
N PRO A 645 6.82 -4.31 -21.10
CA PRO A 645 6.94 -5.58 -21.84
C PRO A 645 8.34 -6.21 -21.75
N GLU A 646 9.40 -5.41 -21.83
CA GLU A 646 10.79 -5.85 -21.75
C GLU A 646 11.13 -6.47 -20.40
N ILE A 647 10.67 -5.85 -19.31
CA ILE A 647 10.91 -6.30 -17.93
C ILE A 647 10.17 -7.61 -17.67
N ARG A 648 8.92 -7.68 -18.12
CA ARG A 648 8.10 -8.92 -18.03
C ARG A 648 8.73 -10.06 -18.81
N ALA A 649 9.18 -9.80 -20.05
CA ALA A 649 9.83 -10.79 -20.89
C ALA A 649 11.14 -11.31 -20.26
N ALA A 650 11.99 -10.41 -19.76
CA ALA A 650 13.22 -10.79 -19.07
C ALA A 650 12.93 -11.63 -17.83
N ALA A 651 12.01 -11.21 -16.97
CA ALA A 651 11.63 -11.98 -15.78
C ALA A 651 11.11 -13.38 -16.12
N ALA A 652 10.28 -13.50 -17.16
CA ALA A 652 9.73 -14.77 -17.65
C ALA A 652 10.80 -15.75 -18.19
N ASN A 653 12.02 -15.28 -18.49
CA ASN A 653 13.14 -16.14 -18.89
C ASN A 653 13.87 -16.79 -17.70
N TYR A 654 13.81 -16.20 -16.51
CA TYR A 654 14.65 -16.61 -15.38
C TYR A 654 13.89 -16.97 -14.10
N ALA A 655 12.75 -16.33 -13.82
CA ALA A 655 11.91 -16.65 -12.68
C ALA A 655 11.14 -17.95 -12.93
N ASP A 656 10.97 -18.78 -11.89
CA ASP A 656 10.08 -19.95 -11.97
C ASP A 656 8.62 -19.52 -11.92
N VAL A 657 8.33 -18.40 -11.24
CA VAL A 657 7.03 -17.73 -11.16
C VAL A 657 7.25 -16.22 -11.24
N VAL A 658 6.48 -15.52 -12.09
CA VAL A 658 6.59 -14.06 -12.23
C VAL A 658 5.63 -13.38 -11.24
N SER A 659 6.12 -12.43 -10.45
CA SER A 659 5.37 -11.81 -9.36
C SER A 659 4.99 -10.35 -9.64
N TYR A 660 3.77 -9.97 -9.28
CA TYR A 660 3.21 -8.63 -9.48
C TYR A 660 2.49 -8.13 -8.23
N ASN A 661 2.64 -6.86 -7.88
CA ASN A 661 1.84 -6.18 -6.87
C ASN A 661 0.75 -5.39 -7.59
N TYR A 662 -0.52 -5.60 -7.23
CA TYR A 662 -1.63 -5.05 -7.99
C TYR A 662 -2.79 -4.62 -7.09
N TYR A 663 -2.72 -3.35 -6.71
CA TYR A 663 -3.71 -2.66 -5.91
C TYR A 663 -4.84 -2.10 -6.80
N LYS A 664 -5.86 -2.93 -7.03
CA LYS A 664 -7.12 -2.64 -7.77
C LYS A 664 -8.26 -3.47 -7.17
N GLU A 665 -9.49 -3.33 -7.66
CA GLU A 665 -10.64 -4.12 -7.17
C GLU A 665 -10.64 -5.56 -7.69
N GLY A 666 -10.01 -5.83 -8.84
CA GLY A 666 -9.83 -7.18 -9.34
C GLY A 666 -8.96 -7.30 -10.58
N VAL A 667 -8.68 -8.53 -10.98
CA VAL A 667 -7.88 -8.92 -12.16
C VAL A 667 -8.83 -9.21 -13.32
N SER A 668 -8.69 -8.49 -14.43
CA SER A 668 -9.45 -8.72 -15.66
C SER A 668 -8.55 -8.75 -16.90
N ASP A 669 -9.03 -9.37 -17.97
CA ASP A 669 -8.28 -9.50 -19.23
C ASP A 669 -7.98 -8.15 -19.90
N ASN A 670 -8.78 -7.11 -19.64
CA ASN A 670 -8.55 -5.75 -20.14
C ASN A 670 -7.14 -5.24 -19.81
N PHE A 671 -6.60 -5.64 -18.65
CA PHE A 671 -5.25 -5.29 -18.23
C PHE A 671 -4.28 -6.48 -18.31
N TRP A 672 -4.75 -7.69 -18.02
CA TRP A 672 -3.90 -8.88 -17.83
C TRP A 672 -3.78 -9.79 -19.06
N HIS A 673 -4.28 -9.37 -20.24
CA HIS A 673 -4.21 -10.15 -21.48
C HIS A 673 -2.79 -10.63 -21.83
N PHE A 674 -1.76 -9.84 -21.48
CA PHE A 674 -0.35 -10.17 -21.72
C PHE A 674 0.13 -11.46 -21.05
N LEU A 675 -0.54 -11.95 -19.99
CA LEU A 675 -0.16 -13.21 -19.33
C LEU A 675 -0.27 -14.40 -20.29
N LYS A 676 -1.18 -14.32 -21.27
CA LYS A 676 -1.31 -15.33 -22.33
C LYS A 676 -0.10 -15.39 -23.25
N GLU A 677 0.52 -14.24 -23.52
CA GLU A 677 1.71 -14.16 -24.36
C GLU A 677 2.95 -14.66 -23.64
N LEU A 678 3.05 -14.38 -22.33
CA LEU A 678 4.15 -14.88 -21.49
C LEU A 678 4.07 -16.38 -21.25
N ASP A 679 2.85 -16.93 -21.11
CA ASP A 679 2.56 -18.31 -20.70
C ASP A 679 3.44 -18.82 -19.55
N ARG A 680 3.56 -18.00 -18.51
CA ARG A 680 4.26 -18.35 -17.27
C ARG A 680 3.29 -18.39 -16.08
N PRO A 681 3.57 -19.22 -15.06
CA PRO A 681 2.87 -19.12 -13.80
C PRO A 681 3.21 -17.78 -13.16
N SER A 682 2.18 -17.09 -12.68
CA SER A 682 2.31 -15.75 -12.11
C SER A 682 1.65 -15.68 -10.73
N ILE A 683 2.10 -14.77 -9.88
CA ILE A 683 1.55 -14.61 -8.52
C ILE A 683 1.31 -13.13 -8.21
N ILE A 684 0.18 -12.83 -7.57
CA ILE A 684 -0.04 -11.52 -6.98
C ILE A 684 0.69 -11.46 -5.62
N GLY A 685 1.74 -10.65 -5.54
CA GLY A 685 2.56 -10.47 -4.37
C GLY A 685 1.93 -9.57 -3.30
N GLU A 686 1.08 -8.63 -3.71
CA GLU A 686 0.34 -7.70 -2.84
C GLU A 686 -0.98 -7.27 -3.47
N PHE A 687 -2.02 -7.24 -2.66
CA PHE A 687 -3.26 -6.50 -2.87
C PHE A 687 -3.91 -6.22 -1.51
N HIS A 688 -4.81 -5.24 -1.45
CA HIS A 688 -5.58 -4.97 -0.24
C HIS A 688 -6.81 -4.11 -0.52
N ASN A 689 -7.64 -3.94 0.50
CA ASN A 689 -8.61 -2.87 0.62
C ASN A 689 -8.82 -2.52 2.11
N GLY A 690 -9.32 -1.31 2.38
CA GLY A 690 -9.59 -0.85 3.74
C GLY A 690 -10.84 0.01 3.85
N ALA A 691 -11.23 0.34 5.07
CA ALA A 691 -12.40 1.17 5.36
C ALA A 691 -12.19 2.04 6.61
N LEU A 692 -12.87 3.19 6.65
CA LEU A 692 -12.74 4.17 7.74
C LEU A 692 -13.53 3.82 9.00
N ASP A 693 -14.48 2.87 8.92
CA ASP A 693 -15.27 2.37 10.07
C ASP A 693 -14.44 1.56 11.09
N SER A 694 -13.14 1.36 10.80
CA SER A 694 -12.12 0.81 11.69
C SER A 694 -11.59 1.80 12.74
N GLY A 695 -11.91 3.10 12.61
CA GLY A 695 -11.34 4.17 13.41
C GLY A 695 -10.01 4.73 12.87
N LEU A 696 -9.39 4.08 11.88
CA LEU A 696 -8.22 4.63 11.18
C LEU A 696 -8.60 5.78 10.25
N LEU A 697 -7.61 6.60 9.90
CA LEU A 697 -7.79 7.83 9.12
C LEU A 697 -7.63 7.62 7.62
N ASN A 698 -7.19 6.44 7.21
CA ASN A 698 -6.91 6.14 5.81
C ASN A 698 -7.28 4.68 5.49
N PRO A 699 -8.09 4.42 4.44
CA PRO A 699 -8.40 3.06 4.02
C PRO A 699 -7.20 2.32 3.40
N GLY A 700 -6.23 3.02 2.83
CA GLY A 700 -5.17 2.45 2.00
C GLY A 700 -5.40 2.78 0.52
N LEU A 701 -4.94 1.91 -0.39
CA LEU A 701 -4.92 2.21 -1.83
C LEU A 701 -6.24 1.87 -2.53
N ILE A 702 -7.04 0.97 -1.95
CA ILE A 702 -8.37 0.59 -2.43
C ILE A 702 -9.38 0.74 -1.29
N HIS A 703 -10.42 1.52 -1.53
CA HIS A 703 -11.38 1.90 -0.51
C HIS A 703 -12.62 1.00 -0.57
N ALA A 704 -13.03 0.50 0.58
CA ALA A 704 -14.31 -0.14 0.82
C ALA A 704 -15.16 0.76 1.73
N SER A 705 -16.49 0.64 1.62
CA SER A 705 -17.42 1.46 2.40
C SER A 705 -17.49 1.08 3.88
N SER A 706 -17.18 -0.18 4.21
CA SER A 706 -17.25 -0.74 5.56
C SER A 706 -16.37 -1.99 5.69
N GLN A 707 -16.19 -2.52 6.90
CA GLN A 707 -15.54 -3.82 7.13
C GLN A 707 -16.27 -4.96 6.38
N ALA A 708 -17.59 -4.89 6.25
CA ALA A 708 -18.36 -5.87 5.48
C ALA A 708 -18.04 -5.77 3.97
N ASP A 709 -18.00 -4.56 3.43
CA ASP A 709 -17.61 -4.32 2.03
C ASP A 709 -16.14 -4.70 1.77
N ARG A 710 -15.24 -4.51 2.75
CA ARG A 710 -13.86 -5.04 2.65
C ARG A 710 -13.85 -6.55 2.41
N GLY A 711 -14.67 -7.28 3.16
CA GLY A 711 -14.85 -8.73 2.98
C GLY A 711 -15.42 -9.08 1.60
N LYS A 712 -16.42 -8.34 1.12
CA LYS A 712 -16.98 -8.53 -0.23
C LYS A 712 -15.92 -8.33 -1.32
N LYS A 713 -15.24 -7.18 -1.31
CA LYS A 713 -14.18 -6.85 -2.28
C LYS A 713 -12.99 -7.81 -2.21
N TYR A 714 -12.64 -8.32 -1.02
CA TYR A 714 -11.64 -9.39 -0.89
C TYR A 714 -12.03 -10.64 -1.68
N ALA A 715 -13.29 -11.09 -1.56
CA ALA A 715 -13.77 -12.27 -2.28
C ALA A 715 -13.81 -12.03 -3.79
N GLU A 716 -14.26 -10.86 -4.24
CA GLU A 716 -14.27 -10.47 -5.66
C GLU A 716 -12.86 -10.50 -6.25
N TYR A 717 -11.90 -9.86 -5.58
CA TYR A 717 -10.49 -9.87 -6.00
C TYR A 717 -9.96 -11.31 -6.07
N MET A 718 -10.08 -12.07 -4.99
CA MET A 718 -9.54 -13.44 -4.93
C MET A 718 -10.18 -14.36 -5.96
N ASN A 719 -11.49 -14.26 -6.20
CA ASN A 719 -12.16 -15.06 -7.21
C ASN A 719 -11.65 -14.72 -8.62
N SER A 720 -11.40 -13.45 -8.94
CA SER A 720 -10.81 -13.05 -10.21
C SER A 720 -9.40 -13.63 -10.43
N VAL A 721 -8.59 -13.72 -9.37
CA VAL A 721 -7.26 -14.37 -9.40
C VAL A 721 -7.41 -15.88 -9.58
N ILE A 722 -8.31 -16.52 -8.84
CA ILE A 722 -8.54 -17.98 -8.90
C ILE A 722 -9.02 -18.41 -10.29
N ASP A 723 -9.79 -17.56 -10.97
CA ASP A 723 -10.32 -17.87 -12.30
C ASP A 723 -9.29 -17.65 -13.42
N ASN A 724 -8.30 -16.76 -13.22
CA ASN A 724 -7.28 -16.47 -14.24
C ASN A 724 -6.30 -17.66 -14.42
N PRO A 725 -6.18 -18.28 -15.61
CA PRO A 725 -5.45 -19.53 -15.79
C PRO A 725 -3.92 -19.43 -15.59
N TYR A 726 -3.34 -18.23 -15.49
CA TYR A 726 -1.90 -18.02 -15.29
C TYR A 726 -1.54 -17.76 -13.83
N LEU A 727 -2.49 -17.22 -13.04
CA LEU A 727 -2.23 -16.91 -11.64
C LEU A 727 -2.29 -18.18 -10.77
N VAL A 728 -1.26 -18.36 -9.94
CA VAL A 728 -1.09 -19.50 -9.02
C VAL A 728 -1.23 -19.11 -7.55
N GLY A 729 -1.51 -17.84 -7.28
CA GLY A 729 -1.70 -17.34 -5.93
C GLY A 729 -1.89 -15.83 -5.85
N ALA A 730 -2.30 -15.39 -4.67
CA ALA A 730 -2.36 -13.98 -4.27
C ALA A 730 -2.10 -13.83 -2.77
N HIS A 731 -1.30 -12.82 -2.41
CA HIS A 731 -1.01 -12.46 -1.03
C HIS A 731 -1.57 -11.09 -0.67
N TRP A 732 -2.32 -11.04 0.42
CA TRP A 732 -2.85 -9.80 0.97
C TRP A 732 -1.74 -9.01 1.67
N PHE A 733 -1.66 -7.70 1.43
CA PHE A 733 -0.79 -6.78 2.17
C PHE A 733 -1.64 -5.92 3.13
N GLN A 734 -1.68 -6.18 4.43
CA GLN A 734 -0.77 -7.01 5.23
C GLN A 734 -1.48 -7.61 6.45
N TYR A 735 -0.73 -8.23 7.36
CA TYR A 735 -1.32 -8.86 8.55
C TYR A 735 -1.93 -7.87 9.51
N ILE A 736 -1.19 -6.81 9.84
CA ILE A 736 -1.52 -5.86 10.90
C ILE A 736 -1.80 -4.50 10.25
N ASP A 737 -2.79 -3.78 10.75
CA ASP A 737 -2.96 -2.38 10.35
C ASP A 737 -1.67 -1.57 10.52
N SER A 738 -1.46 -0.59 9.65
CA SER A 738 -0.41 0.39 9.92
C SER A 738 -0.82 1.26 11.13
N PRO A 739 0.13 1.81 11.90
CA PRO A 739 -0.20 2.67 13.03
C PRO A 739 -1.10 3.85 12.62
N LEU A 740 -2.04 4.24 13.48
CA LEU A 740 -2.94 5.40 13.25
C LEU A 740 -2.16 6.66 12.85
N THR A 741 -0.99 6.86 13.48
CA THR A 741 -0.10 8.00 13.25
C THR A 741 1.06 7.67 12.30
N GLY A 742 0.86 6.71 11.39
CA GLY A 742 1.81 6.39 10.33
C GLY A 742 2.90 5.42 10.79
N ARG A 743 3.19 4.40 9.96
CA ARG A 743 4.37 3.57 10.16
C ARG A 743 5.62 4.43 10.03
N ALA A 744 6.62 4.16 10.86
CA ALA A 744 7.76 5.06 11.03
C ALA A 744 8.58 5.33 9.75
N TYR A 745 8.52 4.45 8.75
CA TYR A 745 9.30 4.59 7.53
C TYR A 745 8.82 5.71 6.60
N ASP A 746 7.51 5.87 6.43
CA ASP A 746 6.95 6.76 5.38
C ASP A 746 5.58 7.37 5.73
N GLY A 747 5.06 7.10 6.93
CA GLY A 747 3.79 7.66 7.39
C GLY A 747 2.53 6.95 6.90
N GLU A 748 2.61 5.80 6.21
CA GLU A 748 1.39 5.04 5.88
C GLU A 748 0.59 4.68 7.14
N ASN A 749 -0.70 5.04 7.18
CA ASN A 749 -1.59 4.90 8.33
C ASN A 749 -2.90 4.17 7.99
N TYR A 750 -2.78 3.08 7.22
CA TYR A 750 -3.87 2.42 6.52
C TYR A 750 -4.59 1.31 7.31
N ASN A 751 -5.90 1.15 7.06
CA ASN A 751 -6.71 0.00 7.50
C ASN A 751 -6.56 -1.20 6.56
N VAL A 752 -5.42 -1.87 6.65
CA VAL A 752 -4.99 -2.88 5.68
C VAL A 752 -4.63 -4.20 6.35
N GLY A 753 -4.82 -4.28 7.67
CA GLY A 753 -4.64 -5.49 8.45
C GLY A 753 -5.80 -6.46 8.31
N PHE A 754 -5.48 -7.74 8.48
CA PHE A 754 -6.44 -8.74 8.94
C PHE A 754 -6.71 -8.60 10.45
N VAL A 755 -5.78 -8.01 11.19
CA VAL A 755 -5.92 -7.67 12.62
C VAL A 755 -5.66 -6.19 12.86
N SER A 756 -6.37 -5.63 13.83
CA SER A 756 -6.18 -4.25 14.30
C SER A 756 -4.88 -4.08 15.10
N VAL A 757 -4.59 -2.84 15.52
CA VAL A 757 -3.50 -2.54 16.47
C VAL A 757 -3.62 -3.28 17.81
N THR A 758 -4.83 -3.70 18.19
CA THR A 758 -5.11 -4.49 19.41
C THR A 758 -5.03 -6.00 19.18
N ASP A 759 -4.51 -6.44 18.03
CA ASP A 759 -4.41 -7.86 17.65
C ASP A 759 -5.76 -8.60 17.66
N ILE A 760 -6.84 -7.87 17.35
CA ILE A 760 -8.19 -8.39 17.17
C ILE A 760 -8.48 -8.54 15.67
N PRO A 761 -8.88 -9.73 15.19
CA PRO A 761 -9.19 -9.92 13.77
C PRO A 761 -10.45 -9.19 13.30
N TYR A 762 -10.41 -8.66 12.08
CA TYR A 762 -11.57 -8.11 11.40
C TYR A 762 -12.49 -9.23 10.92
N SER A 763 -13.51 -9.55 11.73
CA SER A 763 -14.39 -10.71 11.51
C SER A 763 -15.00 -10.78 10.10
N PRO A 764 -15.56 -9.69 9.51
CA PRO A 764 -16.11 -9.77 8.15
C PRO A 764 -15.08 -10.16 7.08
N LEU A 765 -13.85 -9.65 7.18
CA LEU A 765 -12.76 -10.00 6.28
C LEU A 765 -12.30 -11.45 6.49
N VAL A 766 -12.17 -11.89 7.75
CA VAL A 766 -11.80 -13.26 8.12
C VAL A 766 -12.83 -14.27 7.61
N GLU A 767 -14.13 -14.01 7.78
CA GLU A 767 -15.18 -14.92 7.31
C GLU A 767 -15.23 -15.00 5.78
N SER A 768 -14.99 -13.88 5.08
CA SER A 768 -14.84 -13.88 3.62
C SER A 768 -13.63 -14.72 3.18
N ALA A 769 -12.47 -14.55 3.85
CA ALA A 769 -11.29 -15.36 3.58
C ALA A 769 -11.53 -16.86 3.80
N LYS A 770 -12.20 -17.24 4.89
CA LYS A 770 -12.62 -18.63 5.14
C LYS A 770 -13.50 -19.17 4.02
N ALA A 771 -14.49 -18.39 3.56
CA ALA A 771 -15.41 -18.82 2.50
C ALA A 771 -14.69 -19.04 1.15
N VAL A 772 -13.80 -18.12 0.76
CA VAL A 772 -12.96 -18.24 -0.43
C VAL A 772 -12.05 -19.46 -0.32
N ASN A 773 -11.30 -19.56 0.78
CA ASN A 773 -10.32 -20.61 0.97
C ASN A 773 -10.95 -22.01 1.08
N LYS A 774 -12.14 -22.13 1.66
CA LYS A 774 -12.87 -23.41 1.71
C LYS A 774 -13.17 -23.96 0.31
N ASN A 775 -13.50 -23.08 -0.64
CA ASN A 775 -13.90 -23.47 -2.00
C ASN A 775 -12.78 -23.35 -3.04
N LEU A 776 -11.58 -22.88 -2.63
CA LEU A 776 -10.45 -22.55 -3.49
C LEU A 776 -10.18 -23.58 -4.59
N TYR A 777 -9.90 -24.82 -4.20
CA TYR A 777 -9.51 -25.84 -5.16
C TYR A 777 -10.68 -26.33 -6.01
N GLN A 778 -11.88 -26.41 -5.45
CA GLN A 778 -13.07 -26.77 -6.23
C GLN A 778 -13.36 -25.72 -7.30
N ARG A 779 -13.22 -24.43 -6.99
CA ARG A 779 -13.38 -23.35 -7.99
C ARG A 779 -12.29 -23.44 -9.07
N ARG A 780 -11.03 -23.57 -8.65
CA ARG A 780 -9.89 -23.59 -9.58
C ARG A 780 -9.89 -24.82 -10.50
N PHE A 781 -10.16 -25.99 -9.93
CA PHE A 781 -9.84 -27.30 -10.53
C PHE A 781 -11.01 -28.29 -10.54
N GLY A 782 -12.15 -27.98 -9.91
CA GLY A 782 -13.25 -28.93 -9.74
C GLY A 782 -14.05 -29.26 -11.00
N SER A 783 -13.69 -28.68 -12.15
CA SER A 783 -14.19 -29.02 -13.48
C SER A 783 -13.29 -29.99 -14.24
N MET A 784 -12.16 -30.41 -13.65
CA MET A 784 -11.24 -31.41 -14.21
C MET A 784 -11.71 -32.84 -13.97
#